data_AF-A0A410USP6-F1
#
_entry.id   AF-A0A410USP6-F1
#
_cell.length_a   1.000
_cell.length_b   1.000
_cell.length_c   1.000
_cell.angle_alpha   90.00
_cell.angle_beta   90.00
_cell.angle_gamma   90.00
#
_symmetry.space_group_name_H-M   'P 1'
#
loop_
_entity.id
_entity.type
_entity.pdbx_description
1 polymer ?
#
loop_
_entity_poly.entity_id
_entity_poly.type
_entity_poly.pdbx_seq_one_letter_code
_entity_poly.pdbx_strand_id
1 'polypeptide(L)'
;MQSGSFRLSLKFILPVALVWALLAYAVVPWVERQTLQWFVRDLDTRSQMLAAALQEPLQEYVPQKSQKKIAELFDRAVQDDRLFALAFCDTNGKLLYQTRTYPQSLGCQDAGWGQSLRQSMVSLPQGSVHVTESPLKVDGADEGKLILVHDASFIERRSADARKYVLALFAVLAVVMALLTILIAHLSWRGVVSALKEVLIRDARPAARRGPKPRNEPLASDLRSLLNEYTMDRRARDDGSRQWTPEKLRTILREELAGDEILVVSNREPYIHAQTPTGLQVSRPASGLVTAVEPVMRACSGTWIAHGSGSGDRIAVDSNDRVKVPPSRPSYTLRRVWLSKEEEQGFYYGFANEGLWPLCHIAHVRPVFRSADWQRYVEVNQRFADAVVQEAHTDDPVVLVQDYHFALLPRMVREALPKATIITFWHIPWPNPESFGICPWREEILEGLLGSTILGFHTSFHCKNFLETVDRYLEARIEHDISTISYGGKMTQVESYPISIAWPEADNGQPDVAACKQAVRRELSLPENHLLGLGVDRLDYTKGIIERFQAVERMLEDYPALVGRFSLLQIAAPSRSSLDEYQNFESRVRGLAQRINKRFGSGAYLPILLKIEHHDAEQVNRLYRAADVCVVTSLHDGMNLVAKEFIAAREDERGVLVLSQFTGAARELHEALVVNPYHIEQSAEALYRALTMPEIEQRERMRSMRSLVKDFNVYRWAGRMLLDAARLRQRERIMTKIHSHSRTSLRRVV
;
A
#
# COMPACT_ATOMS: atom_id res chain seq x y z
N MET A 1 0.07 54.92 -31.51
CA MET A 1 0.13 54.12 -30.25
C MET A 1 0.43 52.62 -30.45
N GLN A 2 0.88 52.15 -31.62
CA GLN A 2 1.19 50.71 -31.82
C GLN A 2 2.67 50.33 -31.64
N SER A 3 3.62 51.28 -31.64
CA SER A 3 5.05 50.98 -31.50
C SER A 3 5.54 50.79 -30.05
N GLY A 4 4.74 51.17 -29.04
CA GLY A 4 5.11 51.08 -27.62
C GLY A 4 4.89 49.71 -27.00
N SER A 5 3.82 49.00 -27.39
CA SER A 5 3.48 47.67 -26.86
C SER A 5 4.50 46.60 -27.27
N PHE A 6 4.99 46.66 -28.52
CA PHE A 6 5.95 45.69 -29.03
C PHE A 6 7.33 45.78 -28.33
N ARG A 7 7.77 46.99 -27.98
CA ARG A 7 9.02 47.20 -27.23
C ARG A 7 8.92 46.75 -25.77
N LEU A 8 7.72 46.71 -25.18
CA LEU A 8 7.53 46.24 -23.81
C LEU A 8 7.56 44.71 -23.74
N SER A 9 6.87 44.02 -24.66
CA SER A 9 6.85 42.55 -24.72
C SER A 9 8.24 41.97 -25.00
N LEU A 10 9.04 42.64 -25.84
CA LEU A 10 10.40 42.20 -26.15
C LEU A 10 11.32 42.20 -24.92
N LYS A 11 11.11 43.10 -23.94
CA LYS A 11 11.89 43.15 -22.69
C LYS A 11 11.66 41.95 -21.77
N PHE A 12 10.51 41.29 -21.87
CA PHE A 12 10.18 40.12 -21.04
C PHE A 12 10.49 38.79 -21.74
N ILE A 13 10.41 38.73 -23.07
CA ILE A 13 10.68 37.51 -23.84
C ILE A 13 12.18 37.22 -23.92
N LEU A 14 13.02 38.24 -24.07
CA LEU A 14 14.48 38.07 -24.24
C LEU A 14 15.17 37.39 -23.04
N PRO A 15 14.91 37.80 -21.78
CA PRO A 15 15.50 37.13 -20.61
C PRO A 15 15.04 35.69 -20.48
N VAL A 16 13.76 35.40 -20.75
CA VAL A 16 13.20 34.04 -20.67
C VAL A 16 13.84 33.15 -21.74
N ALA A 17 13.96 33.63 -22.98
CA ALA A 17 14.64 32.91 -24.05
C ALA A 17 16.11 32.64 -23.72
N LEU A 18 16.80 33.60 -23.09
CA LEU A 18 18.20 33.49 -22.72
C LEU A 18 18.42 32.46 -21.59
N VAL A 19 17.54 32.42 -20.59
CA VAL A 19 17.55 31.41 -19.52
C VAL A 19 17.33 30.01 -20.08
N TRP A 20 16.33 29.84 -20.96
CA TRP A 20 16.07 28.54 -21.59
C TRP A 20 17.20 28.10 -22.53
N ALA A 21 17.84 29.03 -23.24
CA ALA A 21 19.02 28.73 -24.06
C ALA A 21 20.21 28.26 -23.19
N LEU A 22 20.46 28.90 -22.04
CA LEU A 22 21.49 28.48 -21.08
C LEU A 22 21.19 27.10 -20.48
N LEU A 23 19.92 26.85 -20.12
CA LEU A 23 19.49 25.54 -19.62
C LEU A 23 19.65 24.44 -20.69
N ALA A 24 19.23 24.69 -21.92
CA ALA A 24 19.41 23.76 -23.02
C ALA A 24 20.91 23.49 -23.28
N TYR A 25 21.75 24.52 -23.22
CA TYR A 25 23.20 24.39 -23.38
C TYR A 25 23.84 23.49 -22.31
N ALA A 26 23.35 23.54 -21.06
CA ALA A 26 23.86 22.69 -19.98
C ALA A 26 23.30 21.26 -20.03
N VAL A 27 22.00 21.10 -20.30
CA VAL A 27 21.30 19.82 -20.17
C VAL A 27 21.50 18.92 -21.39
N VAL A 28 21.53 19.48 -22.60
CA VAL A 28 21.63 18.67 -23.83
C VAL A 28 22.92 17.82 -23.87
N PRO A 29 24.13 18.37 -23.59
CA PRO A 29 25.36 17.57 -23.57
C PRO A 29 25.38 16.52 -22.45
N TRP A 30 24.71 16.81 -21.33
CA TRP A 30 24.60 15.88 -20.21
C TRP A 30 23.72 14.68 -20.60
N VAL A 31 22.54 14.93 -21.17
CA VAL A 31 21.64 13.86 -21.66
C VAL A 31 22.33 13.02 -22.72
N GLU A 32 22.98 13.65 -23.71
CA GLU A 32 23.74 12.97 -24.75
C GLU A 32 24.80 12.02 -24.18
N ARG A 33 25.57 12.48 -23.18
CA ARG A 33 26.57 11.65 -22.49
C ARG A 33 25.93 10.48 -21.73
N GLN A 34 24.83 10.71 -21.02
CA GLN A 34 24.14 9.66 -20.26
C GLN A 34 23.51 8.61 -21.18
N THR A 35 22.85 9.04 -22.26
CA THR A 35 22.24 8.13 -23.25
C THR A 35 23.29 7.25 -23.91
N LEU A 36 24.43 7.82 -24.31
CA LEU A 36 25.52 7.05 -24.90
C LEU A 36 26.11 6.03 -23.90
N GLN A 37 26.34 6.44 -22.64
CA GLN A 37 26.83 5.53 -21.59
C GLN A 37 25.87 4.37 -21.33
N TRP A 38 24.55 4.62 -21.36
CA TRP A 38 23.55 3.59 -21.15
C TRP A 38 23.56 2.53 -22.25
N PHE A 39 23.60 2.94 -23.53
CA PHE A 39 23.63 2.00 -24.65
C PHE A 39 24.93 1.20 -24.72
N VAL A 40 26.08 1.81 -24.42
CA VAL A 40 27.37 1.09 -24.39
C VAL A 40 27.37 0.03 -23.29
N ARG A 41 26.83 0.34 -22.10
CA ARG A 41 26.68 -0.65 -21.01
C ARG A 41 25.75 -1.81 -21.37
N ASP A 42 24.67 -1.53 -22.10
CA ASP A 42 23.76 -2.58 -22.59
C ASP A 42 24.49 -3.52 -23.57
N LEU A 43 25.29 -2.96 -24.50
CA LEU A 43 26.11 -3.76 -25.43
C LEU A 43 27.20 -4.56 -24.71
N ASP A 44 27.86 -3.99 -23.71
CA ASP A 44 28.86 -4.72 -22.90
C ASP A 44 28.23 -5.92 -22.18
N THR A 45 27.06 -5.72 -21.57
CA THR A 45 26.36 -6.79 -20.84
C THR A 45 25.97 -7.93 -21.78
N ARG A 46 25.46 -7.61 -22.98
CA ARG A 46 25.14 -8.62 -24.01
C ARG A 46 26.39 -9.33 -24.53
N SER A 47 27.47 -8.60 -24.74
CA SER A 47 28.75 -9.15 -25.19
C SER A 47 29.33 -10.15 -24.18
N GLN A 48 29.20 -9.86 -22.88
CA GLN A 48 29.61 -10.77 -21.80
C GLN A 48 28.75 -12.05 -21.77
N MET A 49 27.43 -11.93 -21.97
CA MET A 49 26.55 -13.10 -22.03
C MET A 49 26.84 -13.98 -23.25
N LEU A 50 27.07 -13.38 -24.42
CA LEU A 50 27.46 -14.13 -25.64
C LEU A 50 28.83 -14.78 -25.48
N ALA A 51 29.80 -14.07 -24.89
CA ALA A 51 31.12 -14.63 -24.61
C ALA A 51 31.03 -15.84 -23.65
N ALA A 52 30.22 -15.75 -22.59
CA ALA A 52 29.99 -16.84 -21.66
C ALA A 52 29.31 -18.04 -22.34
N ALA A 53 28.33 -17.81 -23.23
CA ALA A 53 27.66 -18.87 -23.98
C ALA A 53 28.58 -19.58 -24.99
N LEU A 54 29.52 -18.84 -25.58
CA LEU A 54 30.51 -19.39 -26.51
C LEU A 54 31.72 -20.02 -25.81
N GLN A 55 31.91 -19.77 -24.52
CA GLN A 55 33.05 -20.24 -23.76
C GLN A 55 33.14 -21.77 -23.72
N GLU A 56 32.07 -22.45 -23.34
CA GLU A 56 32.06 -23.91 -23.16
C GLU A 56 32.30 -24.68 -24.48
N PRO A 57 31.64 -24.36 -25.61
CA PRO A 57 31.97 -24.98 -26.90
C PRO A 57 33.40 -24.67 -27.39
N LEU A 58 33.91 -23.46 -27.11
CA LEU A 58 35.27 -23.09 -27.51
C LEU A 58 36.34 -23.82 -26.68
N GLN A 59 36.09 -24.06 -25.39
CA GLN A 59 36.99 -24.88 -24.55
C GLN A 59 37.10 -26.31 -25.09
N GLU A 60 36.06 -26.86 -25.73
CA GLU A 60 36.11 -28.18 -26.36
C GLU A 60 36.80 -28.16 -27.73
N TYR A 61 36.47 -27.18 -28.59
CA TYR A 61 36.88 -27.21 -29.99
C TYR A 61 38.27 -26.61 -30.26
N VAL A 62 38.73 -25.67 -29.43
CA VAL A 62 40.03 -25.02 -29.58
C VAL A 62 41.19 -26.00 -29.35
N PRO A 63 41.23 -26.82 -28.27
CA PRO A 63 42.28 -27.83 -28.08
C PRO A 63 42.32 -28.89 -29.18
N GLN A 64 41.15 -29.25 -29.74
CA GLN A 64 41.01 -30.22 -30.84
C GLN A 64 41.42 -29.65 -32.21
N LYS A 65 41.75 -28.36 -32.30
CA LYS A 65 42.08 -27.65 -33.56
C LYS A 65 41.02 -27.83 -34.66
N SER A 66 39.75 -27.97 -34.28
CA SER A 66 38.66 -28.30 -35.20
C SER A 66 38.14 -27.05 -35.93
N GLN A 67 38.88 -26.59 -36.94
CA GLN A 67 38.59 -25.34 -37.64
C GLN A 67 37.14 -25.27 -38.19
N LYS A 68 36.63 -26.40 -38.69
CA LYS A 68 35.28 -26.49 -39.28
C LYS A 68 34.18 -26.27 -38.24
N LYS A 69 34.30 -26.87 -37.05
CA LYS A 69 33.31 -26.73 -35.96
C LYS A 69 33.30 -25.31 -35.40
N ILE A 70 34.47 -24.68 -35.27
CA ILE A 70 34.60 -23.29 -34.79
C ILE A 70 33.99 -22.32 -35.79
N ALA A 71 34.24 -22.51 -37.09
CA ALA A 71 33.64 -21.69 -38.14
C ALA A 71 32.10 -21.82 -38.14
N GLU A 72 31.55 -23.03 -38.02
CA GLU A 72 30.10 -23.24 -37.93
C GLU A 72 29.50 -22.62 -36.66
N LEU A 73 30.21 -22.66 -35.53
CA LEU A 73 29.77 -22.02 -34.28
C LEU A 73 29.71 -20.50 -34.43
N PHE A 74 30.75 -19.90 -35.03
CA PHE A 74 30.82 -18.45 -35.25
C PHE A 74 29.77 -17.98 -36.26
N ASP A 75 29.57 -18.71 -37.35
CA ASP A 75 28.56 -18.39 -38.36
C ASP A 75 27.13 -18.47 -37.76
N ARG A 76 26.86 -19.41 -36.84
CA ARG A 76 25.58 -19.46 -36.11
C ARG A 76 25.41 -18.29 -35.14
N ALA A 77 26.48 -17.89 -34.44
CA ALA A 77 26.42 -16.78 -33.50
C ALA A 77 26.19 -15.43 -34.20
N VAL A 78 26.69 -15.26 -35.43
CA VAL A 78 26.49 -14.05 -36.25
C VAL A 78 25.11 -14.01 -36.93
N GLN A 79 24.26 -15.04 -36.80
CA GLN A 79 22.87 -14.98 -37.26
C GLN A 79 21.96 -14.11 -36.35
N ASP A 80 22.44 -13.70 -35.19
CA ASP A 80 21.75 -12.75 -34.31
C ASP A 80 21.83 -11.33 -34.92
N ASP A 81 20.71 -10.61 -34.95
CA ASP A 81 20.44 -9.38 -35.74
C ASP A 81 21.37 -8.17 -35.41
N ARG A 82 22.32 -8.31 -34.48
CA ARG A 82 23.16 -7.19 -33.99
C ARG A 82 24.65 -7.52 -33.80
N LEU A 83 25.04 -8.78 -33.92
CA LEU A 83 26.45 -9.18 -33.86
C LEU A 83 27.06 -9.07 -35.25
N PHE A 84 27.97 -8.12 -35.44
CA PHE A 84 28.54 -7.83 -36.75
C PHE A 84 29.63 -8.85 -37.13
N ALA A 85 30.51 -9.19 -36.19
CA ALA A 85 31.59 -10.14 -36.42
C ALA A 85 32.18 -10.74 -35.12
N LEU A 86 32.85 -11.89 -35.27
CA LEU A 86 33.60 -12.57 -34.20
C LEU A 86 35.00 -12.92 -34.68
N ALA A 87 35.96 -12.86 -33.76
CA ALA A 87 37.34 -13.30 -33.98
C ALA A 87 37.91 -13.96 -32.72
N PHE A 88 38.80 -14.93 -32.91
CA PHE A 88 39.56 -15.55 -31.84
C PHE A 88 41.07 -15.40 -32.11
N CYS A 89 41.77 -14.87 -31.11
CA CYS A 89 43.19 -14.60 -31.12
C CYS A 89 43.92 -15.54 -30.15
N ASP A 90 45.09 -16.02 -30.52
CA ASP A 90 45.95 -16.77 -29.61
C ASP A 90 46.64 -15.86 -28.57
N THR A 91 47.37 -16.47 -27.64
CA THR A 91 48.14 -15.77 -26.60
C THR A 91 49.29 -14.89 -27.14
N ASN A 92 49.69 -15.09 -28.40
CA ASN A 92 50.70 -14.25 -29.09
C ASN A 92 50.06 -13.11 -29.88
N GLY A 93 48.74 -12.91 -29.78
CA GLY A 93 48.01 -11.88 -30.52
C GLY A 93 47.88 -12.19 -32.01
N LYS A 94 48.00 -13.45 -32.42
CA LYS A 94 47.78 -13.90 -33.80
C LYS A 94 46.33 -14.33 -33.99
N LEU A 95 45.70 -13.80 -35.03
CA LEU A 95 44.34 -14.16 -35.41
C LEU A 95 44.30 -15.61 -35.93
N LEU A 96 43.58 -16.49 -35.23
CA LEU A 96 43.45 -17.91 -35.59
C LEU A 96 42.15 -18.20 -36.32
N TYR A 97 41.04 -17.61 -35.85
CA TYR A 97 39.70 -17.84 -36.39
C TYR A 97 38.96 -16.52 -36.51
N GLN A 98 38.21 -16.32 -37.60
CA GLN A 98 37.44 -15.10 -37.84
C GLN A 98 36.18 -15.41 -38.64
N THR A 99 35.13 -14.62 -38.44
CA THR A 99 33.95 -14.62 -39.31
C THR A 99 34.25 -13.89 -40.61
N ARG A 100 33.47 -14.16 -41.66
CA ARG A 100 33.66 -13.54 -42.98
C ARG A 100 33.51 -12.01 -42.97
N THR A 101 32.73 -11.49 -42.03
CA THR A 101 32.41 -10.07 -41.84
C THR A 101 33.42 -9.33 -40.96
N TYR A 102 34.45 -10.01 -40.44
CA TYR A 102 35.41 -9.40 -39.53
C TYR A 102 36.28 -8.33 -40.24
N PRO A 103 36.29 -7.06 -39.77
CA PRO A 103 37.10 -6.00 -40.37
C PRO A 103 38.60 -6.25 -40.22
N GLN A 104 39.33 -6.29 -41.35
CA GLN A 104 40.79 -6.46 -41.34
C GLN A 104 41.54 -5.33 -40.61
N SER A 105 40.91 -4.17 -40.44
CA SER A 105 41.47 -3.01 -39.75
C SER A 105 41.50 -3.12 -38.22
N LEU A 106 40.76 -4.07 -37.61
CA LEU A 106 40.73 -4.25 -36.16
C LEU A 106 41.91 -5.11 -35.65
N GLY A 107 42.31 -6.14 -36.40
CA GLY A 107 43.41 -7.03 -36.00
C GLY A 107 43.19 -7.74 -34.64
N CYS A 108 44.27 -8.22 -34.02
CA CYS A 108 44.26 -8.83 -32.68
C CYS A 108 45.12 -8.04 -31.66
N GLN A 109 45.55 -6.82 -32.01
CA GLN A 109 46.48 -6.06 -31.17
C GLN A 109 45.77 -5.47 -29.94
N ASP A 110 46.42 -5.61 -28.79
CA ASP A 110 46.02 -5.10 -27.47
C ASP A 110 45.73 -3.59 -27.49
N ALA A 111 44.54 -3.17 -27.91
CA ALA A 111 44.13 -1.77 -27.81
C ALA A 111 43.47 -1.43 -26.46
N GLY A 112 43.53 -2.34 -25.48
CA GLY A 112 43.01 -2.09 -24.14
C GLY A 112 41.51 -1.83 -24.12
N TRP A 113 40.76 -2.52 -24.98
CA TRP A 113 39.32 -2.34 -25.23
C TRP A 113 38.43 -2.54 -23.98
N GLY A 114 39.00 -2.94 -22.85
CA GLY A 114 38.31 -3.13 -21.56
C GLY A 114 38.53 -2.06 -20.49
N GLN A 115 39.36 -1.01 -20.71
CA GLN A 115 39.69 -0.04 -19.66
C GLN A 115 38.84 1.24 -19.65
N SER A 116 38.17 1.63 -20.75
CA SER A 116 37.22 2.76 -20.73
C SER A 116 36.09 2.67 -21.76
N LEU A 117 34.89 3.14 -21.39
CA LEU A 117 33.67 3.22 -22.22
C LEU A 117 33.84 4.01 -23.54
N ARG A 118 34.91 4.79 -23.69
CA ARG A 118 35.22 5.52 -24.94
C ARG A 118 36.16 4.76 -25.86
N GLN A 119 36.92 3.81 -25.31
CA GLN A 119 37.86 2.99 -26.09
C GLN A 119 37.18 1.78 -26.71
N SER A 120 35.98 1.39 -26.28
CA SER A 120 35.20 0.29 -26.86
C SER A 120 34.48 0.64 -28.17
N MET A 121 34.37 1.92 -28.52
CA MET A 121 33.69 2.40 -29.74
C MET A 121 34.72 2.76 -30.82
N VAL A 122 34.63 2.11 -31.99
CA VAL A 122 35.50 2.34 -33.16
C VAL A 122 34.70 2.86 -34.32
N SER A 123 35.13 3.97 -34.91
CA SER A 123 34.58 4.42 -36.18
C SER A 123 35.31 3.73 -37.33
N LEU A 124 34.62 2.84 -38.04
CA LEU A 124 35.08 2.23 -39.28
C LEU A 124 34.44 2.93 -40.48
N PRO A 125 35.01 2.82 -41.70
CA PRO A 125 34.42 3.36 -42.92
C PRO A 125 33.00 2.85 -43.21
N GLN A 126 32.63 1.72 -42.64
CA GLN A 126 31.34 1.04 -42.81
C GLN A 126 30.31 1.41 -41.72
N GLY A 127 30.72 2.13 -40.68
CA GLY A 127 29.89 2.50 -39.52
C GLY A 127 30.65 2.41 -38.20
N SER A 128 30.08 2.99 -37.14
CA SER A 128 30.63 2.85 -35.78
C SER A 128 30.29 1.47 -35.22
N VAL A 129 31.29 0.79 -34.65
CA VAL A 129 31.17 -0.54 -34.05
C VAL A 129 31.62 -0.51 -32.59
N HIS A 130 31.01 -1.37 -31.78
CA HIS A 130 31.42 -1.62 -30.40
C HIS A 130 32.21 -2.92 -30.33
N VAL A 131 33.43 -2.85 -29.81
CA VAL A 131 34.37 -3.98 -29.73
C VAL A 131 34.58 -4.34 -28.26
N THR A 132 34.39 -5.62 -27.94
CA THR A 132 34.59 -6.17 -26.60
C THR A 132 35.52 -7.36 -26.66
N GLU A 133 36.41 -7.46 -25.68
CA GLU A 133 37.35 -8.57 -25.54
C GLU A 133 36.96 -9.43 -24.33
N SER A 134 36.95 -10.74 -24.51
CA SER A 134 36.75 -11.71 -23.43
C SER A 134 37.87 -12.75 -23.44
N PRO A 135 38.61 -12.95 -22.34
CA PRO A 135 39.64 -13.99 -22.26
C PRO A 135 39.01 -15.39 -22.24
N LEU A 136 39.61 -16.34 -22.96
CA LEU A 136 39.26 -17.75 -22.91
C LEU A 136 40.23 -18.48 -21.99
N LYS A 137 39.70 -19.02 -20.89
CA LYS A 137 40.45 -19.85 -19.95
C LYS A 137 40.08 -21.32 -20.12
N VAL A 138 41.06 -22.20 -20.29
CA VAL A 138 40.89 -23.67 -20.27
C VAL A 138 41.72 -24.18 -19.10
N ASP A 139 41.10 -24.91 -18.17
CA ASP A 139 41.78 -25.46 -16.97
C ASP A 139 42.63 -24.45 -16.17
N GLY A 140 42.22 -23.17 -16.19
CA GLY A 140 42.91 -22.08 -15.49
C GLY A 140 44.07 -21.43 -16.24
N ALA A 141 44.45 -21.92 -17.42
CA ALA A 141 45.41 -21.29 -18.32
C ALA A 141 44.69 -20.42 -19.38
N ASP A 142 45.26 -19.25 -19.69
CA ASP A 142 44.77 -18.39 -20.78
C ASP A 142 45.18 -19.01 -22.13
N GLU A 143 44.21 -19.47 -22.91
CA GLU A 143 44.42 -20.08 -24.24
C GLU A 143 44.26 -19.06 -25.39
N GLY A 144 43.66 -17.90 -25.12
CA GLY A 144 43.48 -16.85 -26.11
C GLY A 144 42.41 -15.82 -25.72
N LYS A 145 42.07 -14.95 -26.66
CA LYS A 145 41.06 -13.90 -26.47
C LYS A 145 40.00 -13.99 -27.57
N LEU A 146 38.73 -13.91 -27.16
CA LEU A 146 37.58 -13.78 -28.06
C LEU A 146 37.24 -12.30 -28.22
N ILE A 147 37.20 -11.84 -29.47
CA ILE A 147 36.81 -10.48 -29.84
C ILE A 147 35.40 -10.53 -30.42
N LEU A 148 34.50 -9.76 -29.81
CA LEU A 148 33.12 -9.57 -30.27
C LEU A 148 32.95 -8.16 -30.83
N VAL A 149 32.39 -8.07 -32.04
CA VAL A 149 32.13 -6.80 -32.73
C VAL A 149 30.65 -6.64 -32.95
N HIS A 150 30.05 -5.60 -32.38
CA HIS A 150 28.64 -5.25 -32.52
C HIS A 150 28.46 -3.98 -33.36
N ASP A 151 27.35 -3.89 -34.11
CA ASP A 151 26.99 -2.67 -34.81
C ASP A 151 26.50 -1.60 -33.82
N ALA A 152 27.19 -0.46 -33.77
CA ALA A 152 26.86 0.68 -32.93
C ALA A 152 26.28 1.87 -33.74
N SER A 153 26.05 1.72 -35.04
CA SER A 153 25.49 2.76 -35.92
C SER A 153 24.09 3.23 -35.48
N PHE A 154 23.34 2.39 -34.75
CA PHE A 154 22.05 2.76 -34.19
C PHE A 154 22.16 3.68 -32.97
N ILE A 155 23.26 3.60 -32.22
CA ILE A 155 23.49 4.38 -30.99
C ILE A 155 23.66 5.86 -31.36
N GLU A 156 24.47 6.14 -32.38
CA GLU A 156 24.67 7.51 -32.87
C GLU A 156 23.37 8.12 -33.41
N ARG A 157 22.60 7.35 -34.18
CA ARG A 157 21.29 7.78 -34.70
C ARG A 157 20.31 8.11 -33.57
N ARG A 158 20.19 7.23 -32.58
CA ARG A 158 19.30 7.44 -31.42
C ARG A 158 19.76 8.57 -30.51
N SER A 159 21.07 8.73 -30.31
CA SER A 159 21.63 9.85 -29.55
C SER A 159 21.33 11.19 -30.24
N ALA A 160 21.50 11.25 -31.56
CA ALA A 160 21.16 12.43 -32.36
C ALA A 160 19.67 12.78 -32.30
N ASP A 161 18.79 11.77 -32.34
CA ASP A 161 17.35 11.99 -32.22
C ASP A 161 16.94 12.40 -30.80
N ALA A 162 17.53 11.80 -29.77
CA ALA A 162 17.33 12.22 -28.37
C ALA A 162 17.72 13.70 -28.19
N ARG A 163 18.85 14.12 -28.76
CA ARG A 163 19.27 15.53 -28.78
C ARG A 163 18.23 16.43 -29.46
N LYS A 164 17.71 16.04 -30.63
CA LYS A 164 16.66 16.79 -31.33
C LYS A 164 15.38 16.91 -30.48
N TYR A 165 14.93 15.83 -29.85
CA TYR A 165 13.73 15.85 -29.02
C TYR A 165 13.88 16.72 -27.77
N VAL A 166 15.02 16.65 -27.09
CA VAL A 166 15.30 17.51 -25.93
C VAL A 166 15.34 18.98 -26.34
N LEU A 167 15.99 19.31 -27.46
CA LEU A 167 15.98 20.68 -28.01
C LEU A 167 14.56 21.15 -28.37
N ALA A 168 13.75 20.30 -29.00
CA ALA A 168 12.37 20.60 -29.33
C ALA A 168 11.52 20.85 -28.07
N LEU A 169 11.69 20.04 -27.03
CA LEU A 169 11.01 20.21 -25.74
C LEU A 169 11.34 21.58 -25.10
N PHE A 170 12.62 21.95 -25.07
CA PHE A 170 13.05 23.25 -24.56
C PHE A 170 12.49 24.42 -25.38
N ALA A 171 12.39 24.27 -26.71
CA ALA A 171 11.77 25.28 -27.56
C ALA A 171 10.27 25.44 -27.26
N VAL A 172 9.53 24.33 -27.09
CA VAL A 172 8.10 24.36 -26.73
C VAL A 172 7.89 25.00 -25.36
N LEU A 173 8.68 24.62 -24.35
CA LEU A 173 8.61 25.19 -23.00
C LEU A 173 8.90 26.70 -23.00
N ALA A 174 9.88 27.15 -23.79
CA ALA A 174 10.18 28.57 -23.93
C ALA A 174 8.99 29.35 -24.54
N VAL A 175 8.32 28.79 -25.55
CA VAL A 175 7.12 29.41 -26.16
C VAL A 175 5.96 29.48 -25.17
N VAL A 176 5.67 28.39 -24.46
CA VAL A 176 4.59 28.35 -23.45
C VAL A 176 4.84 29.36 -22.34
N MET A 177 6.07 29.44 -21.83
CA MET A 177 6.43 30.41 -20.78
C MET A 177 6.36 31.85 -21.29
N ALA A 178 6.76 32.12 -22.53
CA ALA A 178 6.61 33.45 -23.13
C ALA A 178 5.13 33.85 -23.24
N LEU A 179 4.25 32.94 -23.69
CA LEU A 179 2.80 33.18 -23.77
C LEU A 179 2.19 33.43 -22.38
N LEU A 180 2.60 32.65 -21.37
CA LEU A 180 2.15 32.81 -19.99
C LEU A 180 2.56 34.18 -19.43
N THR A 181 3.80 34.59 -19.70
CA THR A 181 4.34 35.89 -19.26
C THR A 181 3.57 37.05 -19.91
N ILE A 182 3.25 36.94 -21.21
CA ILE A 182 2.41 37.93 -21.92
C ILE A 182 1.00 37.98 -21.32
N LEU A 183 0.39 36.83 -21.02
CA LEU A 183 -0.93 36.75 -20.42
C LEU A 183 -0.99 37.43 -19.05
N ILE A 184 0.00 37.16 -18.20
CA ILE A 184 0.12 37.78 -16.86
C ILE A 184 0.31 39.30 -16.99
N ALA A 185 1.20 39.75 -17.88
CA ALA A 185 1.40 41.18 -18.13
C ALA A 185 0.11 41.87 -18.63
N HIS A 186 -0.65 41.20 -19.50
CA HIS A 186 -1.91 41.72 -20.02
C HIS A 186 -3.02 41.79 -18.95
N LEU A 187 -3.08 40.81 -18.05
CA LEU A 187 -4.04 40.81 -16.94
C LEU A 187 -3.69 41.89 -15.90
N SER A 188 -2.40 42.06 -15.59
CA SER A 188 -1.92 43.12 -14.70
C SER A 188 -2.23 44.52 -15.25
N TRP A 189 -2.07 44.75 -16.55
CA TRP A 189 -2.38 46.04 -17.17
C TRP A 189 -3.89 46.36 -17.13
N ARG A 190 -4.75 45.35 -17.26
CA ARG A 190 -6.21 45.52 -17.13
C ARG A 190 -6.63 45.93 -15.71
N GLY A 191 -5.99 45.37 -14.68
CA GLY A 191 -6.24 45.73 -13.29
C GLY A 191 -5.86 47.17 -12.94
N VAL A 192 -4.77 47.70 -13.51
CA VAL A 192 -4.33 49.08 -13.28
C VAL A 192 -5.22 50.09 -14.02
N VAL A 193 -5.68 49.75 -15.24
CA VAL A 193 -6.59 50.61 -16.02
C VAL A 193 -8.00 50.65 -15.41
N SER A 194 -8.48 49.58 -14.77
CA SER A 194 -9.76 49.61 -14.03
C SER A 194 -9.70 50.49 -12.78
N ALA A 195 -8.59 50.46 -12.03
CA ALA A 195 -8.38 51.31 -10.86
C ALA A 195 -8.30 52.81 -11.21
N LEU A 196 -7.66 53.16 -12.34
CA LEU A 196 -7.61 54.55 -12.83
C LEU A 196 -8.96 55.07 -13.33
N LYS A 197 -9.84 54.20 -13.83
CA LYS A 197 -11.20 54.56 -14.27
C LYS A 197 -12.15 54.84 -13.10
N GLU A 198 -11.93 54.22 -11.94
CA GLU A 198 -12.74 54.45 -10.73
C GLU A 198 -12.38 55.76 -10.01
N VAL A 199 -11.15 56.24 -10.13
CA VAL A 199 -10.70 57.49 -9.48
C VAL A 199 -11.17 58.74 -10.23
N LEU A 200 -11.30 58.68 -11.56
CA LEU A 200 -11.66 59.83 -12.41
C LEU A 200 -13.16 60.17 -12.47
N ILE A 201 -14.04 59.31 -11.93
CA ILE A 201 -15.51 59.51 -11.97
C ILE A 201 -16.05 60.13 -10.65
N ARG A 202 -15.19 60.37 -9.65
CA ARG A 202 -15.65 60.71 -8.29
C ARG A 202 -15.81 62.19 -7.95
N ASP A 203 -15.44 63.11 -8.84
CA ASP A 203 -15.56 64.57 -8.61
C ASP A 203 -16.62 65.23 -9.50
N ALA A 204 -17.91 64.94 -9.25
CA ALA A 204 -18.98 65.86 -9.62
C ALA A 204 -20.30 65.59 -8.85
N ARG A 205 -20.59 66.48 -7.91
CA ARG A 205 -21.89 66.90 -7.35
C ARG A 205 -22.43 66.23 -6.07
N PRO A 206 -23.06 67.02 -5.16
CA PRO A 206 -23.45 66.58 -3.83
C PRO A 206 -24.96 66.34 -3.65
N ALA A 207 -25.27 65.62 -2.56
CA ALA A 207 -26.51 65.56 -1.79
C ALA A 207 -27.75 64.88 -2.40
N ALA A 208 -28.02 63.63 -1.95
CA ALA A 208 -29.35 63.21 -1.48
C ALA A 208 -29.23 61.90 -0.67
N ARG A 209 -29.90 61.88 0.49
CA ARG A 209 -30.00 60.73 1.41
C ARG A 209 -30.58 59.48 0.73
N ARG A 210 -29.99 58.29 0.98
CA ARG A 210 -30.71 57.03 1.29
C ARG A 210 -29.76 55.82 1.46
N GLY A 211 -29.94 55.12 2.59
CA GLY A 211 -29.78 53.66 2.74
C GLY A 211 -28.38 53.12 3.09
N PRO A 212 -28.23 52.23 4.09
CA PRO A 212 -27.01 51.46 4.26
C PRO A 212 -26.89 50.47 3.10
N LYS A 213 -25.85 50.59 2.27
CA LYS A 213 -25.54 49.60 1.24
C LYS A 213 -24.98 48.31 1.89
N PRO A 214 -25.40 47.13 1.44
CA PRO A 214 -24.92 45.87 1.97
C PRO A 214 -23.45 45.65 1.61
N ARG A 215 -22.66 45.31 2.62
CA ARG A 215 -21.25 44.94 2.54
C ARG A 215 -21.20 43.54 1.95
N ASN A 216 -20.90 43.43 0.65
CA ASN A 216 -20.62 42.13 0.04
C ASN A 216 -19.28 41.61 0.56
N GLU A 217 -19.33 40.42 1.15
CA GLU A 217 -18.28 39.70 1.88
C GLU A 217 -17.21 39.09 0.97
N PRO A 218 -15.95 38.99 1.46
CA PRO A 218 -15.09 37.82 1.23
C PRO A 218 -14.78 37.05 2.53
N LEU A 219 -15.65 37.15 3.55
CA LEU A 219 -15.40 36.57 4.88
C LEU A 219 -15.28 35.03 4.87
N ALA A 220 -15.96 34.35 3.93
CA ALA A 220 -16.02 32.88 3.90
C ALA A 220 -14.73 32.22 3.37
N SER A 221 -14.01 32.88 2.44
CA SER A 221 -12.73 32.39 1.92
C SER A 221 -11.64 32.56 2.98
N ASP A 222 -11.58 33.74 3.58
CA ASP A 222 -10.57 34.08 4.58
C ASP A 222 -10.78 33.28 5.88
N LEU A 223 -12.05 33.02 6.26
CA LEU A 223 -12.35 32.14 7.39
C LEU A 223 -11.99 30.69 7.12
N ARG A 224 -12.18 30.18 5.90
CA ARG A 224 -11.73 28.82 5.52
C ARG A 224 -10.21 28.71 5.60
N SER A 225 -9.50 29.71 5.08
CA SER A 225 -8.04 29.81 5.18
C SER A 225 -7.57 29.79 6.64
N LEU A 226 -8.14 30.64 7.49
CA LEU A 226 -7.76 30.76 8.91
C LEU A 226 -8.13 29.51 9.71
N LEU A 227 -9.27 28.87 9.43
CA LEU A 227 -9.64 27.59 10.04
C LEU A 227 -8.68 26.48 9.61
N ASN A 228 -8.26 26.46 8.34
CA ASN A 228 -7.30 25.48 7.84
C ASN A 228 -5.94 25.66 8.52
N GLU A 229 -5.44 26.88 8.64
CA GLU A 229 -4.19 27.19 9.34
C GLU A 229 -4.26 26.80 10.83
N TYR A 230 -5.37 27.12 11.50
CA TYR A 230 -5.63 26.68 12.88
C TYR A 230 -5.71 25.15 13.03
N THR A 231 -6.26 24.44 12.03
CA THR A 231 -6.33 22.97 12.05
C THR A 231 -4.98 22.29 11.86
N MET A 232 -4.07 22.87 11.06
CA MET A 232 -2.71 22.37 10.91
C MET A 232 -1.91 22.55 12.22
N ASP A 233 -2.09 23.69 12.88
CA ASP A 233 -1.49 23.97 14.19
C ASP A 233 -2.00 23.03 15.31
N ARG A 234 -3.31 22.69 15.33
CA ARG A 234 -3.84 21.69 16.28
C ARG A 234 -3.32 20.28 15.97
N ARG A 235 -3.21 19.88 14.70
CA ARG A 235 -2.65 18.57 14.29
C ARG A 235 -1.21 18.42 14.79
N ALA A 236 -0.38 19.45 14.67
CA ALA A 236 0.98 19.46 15.19
C ALA A 236 1.04 19.40 16.73
N ARG A 237 0.10 20.06 17.44
CA ARG A 237 0.03 20.04 18.91
C ARG A 237 -0.47 18.71 19.49
N ASP A 238 -1.38 18.01 18.81
CA ASP A 238 -1.88 16.71 19.25
C ASP A 238 -0.85 15.57 19.08
N ASP A 239 0.05 15.66 18.10
CA ASP A 239 1.11 14.67 17.87
C ASP A 239 2.32 14.82 18.82
N GLY A 240 2.55 16.00 19.39
CA GLY A 240 3.79 16.30 20.09
C GLY A 240 3.86 15.97 21.59
N SER A 241 2.77 15.55 22.27
CA SER A 241 2.80 15.58 23.76
C SER A 241 1.97 14.56 24.56
N ARG A 242 1.21 13.61 23.97
CA ARG A 242 0.25 12.82 24.79
C ARG A 242 0.11 11.36 24.35
N GLN A 243 0.54 10.43 25.21
CA GLN A 243 0.19 9.00 25.10
C GLN A 243 -1.33 8.82 24.96
N TRP A 244 -1.73 7.94 24.05
CA TRP A 244 -3.15 7.63 23.79
C TRP A 244 -3.60 6.46 24.64
N THR A 245 -4.57 6.69 25.53
CA THR A 245 -5.11 5.69 26.48
C THR A 245 -6.64 5.61 26.38
N PRO A 246 -7.28 4.57 26.95
CA PRO A 246 -8.74 4.49 27.04
C PRO A 246 -9.39 5.71 27.71
N GLU A 247 -8.77 6.25 28.76
CA GLU A 247 -9.26 7.40 29.54
C GLU A 247 -9.23 8.68 28.71
N LYS A 248 -8.16 8.86 27.91
CA LYS A 248 -8.04 10.00 27.00
C LYS A 248 -9.12 9.94 25.91
N LEU A 249 -9.35 8.77 25.34
CA LEU A 249 -10.42 8.57 24.36
C LEU A 249 -11.79 8.89 24.97
N ARG A 250 -12.07 8.39 26.19
CA ARG A 250 -13.28 8.75 26.95
C ARG A 250 -13.44 10.25 27.16
N THR A 251 -12.34 10.94 27.46
CA THR A 251 -12.34 12.39 27.69
C THR A 251 -12.70 13.14 26.41
N ILE A 252 -12.09 12.79 25.28
CA ILE A 252 -12.40 13.37 23.96
C ILE A 252 -13.89 13.20 23.62
N LEU A 253 -14.46 12.01 23.86
CA LEU A 253 -15.87 11.75 23.61
C LEU A 253 -16.80 12.63 24.45
N ARG A 254 -16.44 12.86 25.72
CA ARG A 254 -17.23 13.71 26.62
C ARG A 254 -17.10 15.18 26.26
N GLU A 255 -15.90 15.66 25.93
CA GLU A 255 -15.62 17.08 25.70
C GLU A 255 -16.00 17.55 24.29
N GLU A 256 -15.63 16.79 23.26
CA GLU A 256 -15.74 17.24 21.85
C GLU A 256 -17.04 16.75 21.19
N LEU A 257 -17.59 15.62 21.66
CA LEU A 257 -18.85 15.04 21.19
C LEU A 257 -19.97 15.12 22.25
N ALA A 258 -19.81 15.89 23.32
CA ALA A 258 -20.86 16.15 24.33
C ALA A 258 -21.58 14.89 24.90
N GLY A 259 -20.94 13.71 24.86
CA GLY A 259 -21.56 12.45 25.26
C GLY A 259 -22.53 11.85 24.23
N ASP A 260 -22.39 12.20 22.95
CA ASP A 260 -23.17 11.65 21.85
C ASP A 260 -23.13 10.12 21.84
N GLU A 261 -24.26 9.54 21.44
CA GLU A 261 -24.42 8.11 21.26
C GLU A 261 -23.51 7.58 20.16
N ILE A 262 -22.75 6.52 20.48
CA ILE A 262 -21.87 5.83 19.53
C ILE A 262 -22.45 4.47 19.20
N LEU A 263 -22.73 4.28 17.92
CA LEU A 263 -23.18 3.02 17.34
C LEU A 263 -22.07 2.47 16.44
N VAL A 264 -21.57 1.27 16.72
CA VAL A 264 -20.64 0.55 15.82
C VAL A 264 -21.41 -0.49 15.05
N VAL A 265 -21.16 -0.62 13.75
CA VAL A 265 -21.76 -1.64 12.90
C VAL A 265 -20.67 -2.47 12.24
N SER A 266 -20.65 -3.78 12.48
CA SER A 266 -19.70 -4.69 11.80
C SER A 266 -20.34 -6.06 11.55
N ASN A 267 -19.89 -6.74 10.49
CA ASN A 267 -20.47 -8.05 10.16
C ASN A 267 -20.14 -9.06 11.27
N ARG A 268 -18.90 -9.08 11.76
CA ARG A 268 -18.48 -9.97 12.85
C ARG A 268 -18.82 -9.38 14.22
N GLU A 269 -19.38 -10.21 15.09
CA GLU A 269 -19.59 -9.88 16.50
C GLU A 269 -18.33 -10.16 17.34
N PRO A 270 -18.16 -9.49 18.50
CA PRO A 270 -17.01 -9.69 19.38
C PRO A 270 -17.09 -10.96 20.26
N TYR A 271 -18.29 -11.50 20.48
CA TYR A 271 -18.55 -12.63 21.38
C TYR A 271 -19.58 -13.57 20.77
N ILE A 272 -19.20 -14.84 20.59
CA ILE A 272 -20.07 -15.88 20.01
C ILE A 272 -20.46 -16.84 21.12
N HIS A 273 -21.77 -17.09 21.30
CA HIS A 273 -22.28 -18.12 22.21
C HIS A 273 -22.54 -19.40 21.42
N ALA A 274 -21.81 -20.45 21.78
CA ALA A 274 -22.04 -21.79 21.27
C ALA A 274 -22.87 -22.58 22.29
N GLN A 275 -23.94 -23.22 21.83
CA GLN A 275 -24.68 -24.18 22.63
C GLN A 275 -23.89 -25.49 22.68
N THR A 276 -23.47 -25.89 23.88
CA THR A 276 -22.75 -27.14 24.14
C THR A 276 -23.55 -28.02 25.11
N PRO A 277 -23.27 -29.33 25.23
CA PRO A 277 -23.94 -30.20 26.19
C PRO A 277 -23.81 -29.73 27.66
N THR A 278 -22.76 -28.97 27.98
CA THR A 278 -22.48 -28.43 29.32
C THR A 278 -23.05 -27.03 29.54
N GLY A 279 -23.76 -26.46 28.56
CA GLY A 279 -24.38 -25.13 28.61
C GLY A 279 -23.91 -24.19 27.50
N LEU A 280 -24.16 -22.89 27.66
CA LEU A 280 -23.68 -21.87 26.74
C LEU A 280 -22.20 -21.56 27.01
N GLN A 281 -21.35 -21.81 26.01
CA GLN A 281 -19.94 -21.45 26.07
C GLN A 281 -19.70 -20.20 25.22
N VAL A 282 -18.98 -19.22 25.78
CA VAL A 282 -18.60 -18.01 25.06
C VAL A 282 -17.22 -18.19 24.44
N SER A 283 -17.10 -17.85 23.16
CA SER A 283 -15.83 -17.82 22.43
C SER A 283 -15.63 -16.46 21.76
N ARG A 284 -14.37 -16.09 21.52
CA ARG A 284 -14.00 -14.90 20.75
C ARG A 284 -13.54 -15.31 19.35
N PRO A 285 -14.06 -14.70 18.27
CA PRO A 285 -13.62 -15.03 16.92
C PRO A 285 -12.22 -14.48 16.62
N ALA A 286 -11.45 -15.21 15.78
CA ALA A 286 -10.19 -14.71 15.24
C ALA A 286 -10.46 -13.61 14.19
N SER A 287 -10.50 -12.35 14.63
CA SER A 287 -10.75 -11.20 13.76
C SER A 287 -9.94 -9.98 14.19
N GLY A 288 -9.05 -9.50 13.32
CA GLY A 288 -8.26 -8.28 13.59
C GLY A 288 -9.14 -7.03 13.78
N LEU A 289 -10.30 -6.96 13.11
CA LEU A 289 -11.27 -5.89 13.33
C LEU A 289 -11.82 -5.93 14.76
N VAL A 290 -12.18 -7.11 15.27
CA VAL A 290 -12.69 -7.25 16.64
C VAL A 290 -11.61 -6.88 17.64
N THR A 291 -10.38 -7.36 17.45
CA THR A 291 -9.22 -7.04 18.30
C THR A 291 -8.99 -5.52 18.41
N ALA A 292 -9.17 -4.78 17.32
CA ALA A 292 -8.96 -3.33 17.30
C ALA A 292 -10.17 -2.54 17.83
N VAL A 293 -11.40 -2.91 17.45
CA VAL A 293 -12.59 -2.12 17.75
C VAL A 293 -13.13 -2.38 19.16
N GLU A 294 -12.92 -3.57 19.73
CA GLU A 294 -13.41 -3.87 21.09
C GLU A 294 -12.83 -2.94 22.17
N PRO A 295 -11.51 -2.69 22.24
CA PRO A 295 -10.95 -1.74 23.21
C PRO A 295 -11.55 -0.34 23.09
N VAL A 296 -11.86 0.09 21.86
CA VAL A 296 -12.54 1.36 21.58
C VAL A 296 -13.96 1.32 22.14
N MET A 297 -14.72 0.25 21.89
CA MET A 297 -16.10 0.13 22.41
C MET A 297 -16.18 0.07 23.94
N ARG A 298 -15.25 -0.62 24.59
CA ARG A 298 -15.14 -0.63 26.06
C ARG A 298 -14.81 0.76 26.62
N ALA A 299 -14.10 1.59 25.86
CA ALA A 299 -13.86 2.98 26.23
C ALA A 299 -15.13 3.83 26.06
N CYS A 300 -15.86 3.66 24.94
CA CYS A 300 -17.01 4.49 24.56
C CYS A 300 -18.33 4.15 25.29
N SER A 301 -18.52 2.91 25.75
CA SER A 301 -19.79 2.42 26.33
C SER A 301 -21.04 2.54 25.42
N GLY A 302 -20.85 2.41 24.10
CA GLY A 302 -21.92 2.48 23.10
C GLY A 302 -22.64 1.16 22.81
N THR A 303 -23.35 1.11 21.68
CA THR A 303 -23.99 -0.11 21.17
C THR A 303 -23.23 -0.63 19.94
N TRP A 304 -22.87 -1.91 19.96
CA TRP A 304 -22.28 -2.60 18.81
C TRP A 304 -23.35 -3.45 18.14
N ILE A 305 -23.69 -3.15 16.89
CA ILE A 305 -24.62 -3.91 16.05
C ILE A 305 -23.82 -4.88 15.17
N ALA A 306 -24.09 -6.18 15.29
CA ALA A 306 -23.38 -7.22 14.52
C ALA A 306 -24.25 -8.44 14.19
N HIS A 307 -23.83 -9.26 13.23
CA HIS A 307 -24.52 -10.51 12.91
C HIS A 307 -24.30 -11.53 14.05
N GLY A 308 -25.39 -12.08 14.59
CA GLY A 308 -25.35 -13.17 15.57
C GLY A 308 -25.19 -14.52 14.89
N SER A 309 -23.99 -15.09 14.96
CA SER A 309 -23.56 -16.27 14.18
C SER A 309 -23.48 -17.57 14.98
N GLY A 310 -23.49 -17.48 16.31
CA GLY A 310 -23.40 -18.61 17.22
C GLY A 310 -24.69 -19.40 17.35
N SER A 311 -24.57 -20.72 17.51
CA SER A 311 -25.72 -21.62 17.70
C SER A 311 -26.54 -21.30 18.95
N GLY A 312 -25.92 -20.71 19.98
CA GLY A 312 -26.56 -20.31 21.23
C GLY A 312 -26.89 -18.82 21.33
N ASP A 313 -26.61 -18.01 20.31
CA ASP A 313 -26.71 -16.55 20.42
C ASP A 313 -28.13 -16.05 20.62
N ARG A 314 -29.13 -16.75 20.04
CA ARG A 314 -30.55 -16.44 20.23
C ARG A 314 -31.03 -16.68 21.66
N ILE A 315 -30.34 -17.54 22.41
CA ILE A 315 -30.66 -17.85 23.80
C ILE A 315 -30.05 -16.80 24.73
N ALA A 316 -28.92 -16.21 24.33
CA ALA A 316 -28.14 -15.29 25.16
C ALA A 316 -28.62 -13.83 25.11
N VAL A 317 -29.62 -13.50 24.30
CA VAL A 317 -30.13 -12.12 24.11
C VAL A 317 -31.43 -11.87 24.87
N ASP A 318 -31.73 -10.59 25.12
CA ASP A 318 -33.02 -10.13 25.61
C ASP A 318 -34.09 -10.05 24.50
N SER A 319 -35.29 -9.56 24.84
CA SER A 319 -36.42 -9.43 23.90
C SER A 319 -36.17 -8.45 22.75
N ASN A 320 -35.11 -7.63 22.84
CA ASN A 320 -34.70 -6.68 21.81
C ASN A 320 -33.42 -7.17 21.11
N ASP A 321 -33.09 -8.47 21.17
CA ASP A 321 -31.87 -9.05 20.60
C ASP A 321 -30.56 -8.43 21.14
N ARG A 322 -30.57 -7.90 22.38
CA ARG A 322 -29.40 -7.27 23.00
C ARG A 322 -28.77 -8.18 24.04
N VAL A 323 -27.45 -8.08 24.19
CA VAL A 323 -26.68 -8.71 25.27
C VAL A 323 -25.61 -7.76 25.79
N LYS A 324 -25.39 -7.73 27.09
CA LYS A 324 -24.35 -6.89 27.72
C LYS A 324 -23.01 -7.63 27.69
N VAL A 325 -21.97 -6.96 27.22
CA VAL A 325 -20.64 -7.55 26.99
C VAL A 325 -19.51 -6.62 27.47
N PRO A 326 -18.32 -7.13 27.78
CA PRO A 326 -17.93 -8.54 27.92
C PRO A 326 -18.68 -9.29 29.04
N PRO A 327 -18.87 -10.62 28.97
CA PRO A 327 -19.62 -11.39 29.97
C PRO A 327 -19.09 -11.26 31.41
N SER A 328 -17.76 -11.17 31.59
CA SER A 328 -17.14 -11.07 32.91
C SER A 328 -17.28 -9.70 33.56
N ARG A 329 -17.32 -8.63 32.76
CA ARG A 329 -17.45 -7.25 33.23
C ARG A 329 -18.16 -6.41 32.16
N PRO A 330 -19.50 -6.41 32.16
CA PRO A 330 -20.24 -5.75 31.09
C PRO A 330 -19.97 -4.25 31.05
N SER A 331 -19.64 -3.73 29.87
CA SER A 331 -19.22 -2.34 29.65
C SER A 331 -19.87 -1.66 28.45
N TYR A 332 -20.43 -2.44 27.52
CA TYR A 332 -21.18 -1.95 26.36
C TYR A 332 -22.29 -2.95 25.96
N THR A 333 -23.16 -2.54 25.04
CA THR A 333 -24.26 -3.39 24.54
C THR A 333 -23.90 -3.97 23.19
N LEU A 334 -24.14 -5.26 22.98
CA LEU A 334 -24.11 -5.92 21.67
C LEU A 334 -25.55 -6.16 21.21
N ARG A 335 -25.95 -5.55 20.10
CA ARG A 335 -27.21 -5.80 19.40
C ARG A 335 -26.97 -6.80 18.27
N ARG A 336 -27.67 -7.92 18.28
CA ARG A 336 -27.58 -8.92 17.23
C ARG A 336 -28.59 -8.69 16.13
N VAL A 337 -28.13 -8.81 14.89
CA VAL A 337 -28.95 -8.88 13.69
C VAL A 337 -28.93 -10.33 13.21
N TRP A 338 -30.09 -10.84 12.83
CA TRP A 338 -30.24 -12.22 12.39
C TRP A 338 -30.30 -12.32 10.87
N LEU A 339 -29.54 -13.27 10.33
CA LEU A 339 -29.57 -13.62 8.92
C LEU A 339 -30.11 -15.05 8.73
N SER A 340 -30.87 -15.25 7.66
CA SER A 340 -31.19 -16.60 7.18
C SER A 340 -29.95 -17.24 6.56
N LYS A 341 -29.99 -18.57 6.36
CA LYS A 341 -28.88 -19.27 5.69
C LYS A 341 -28.69 -18.81 4.25
N GLU A 342 -29.79 -18.50 3.56
CA GLU A 342 -29.80 -18.01 2.18
C GLU A 342 -29.21 -16.60 2.11
N GLU A 343 -29.53 -15.74 3.08
CA GLU A 343 -28.94 -14.41 3.20
C GLU A 343 -27.45 -14.50 3.51
N GLU A 344 -27.05 -15.32 4.49
CA GLU A 344 -25.64 -15.52 4.81
C GLU A 344 -24.87 -16.05 3.59
N GLN A 345 -25.44 -16.99 2.84
CA GLN A 345 -24.85 -17.53 1.62
C GLN A 345 -24.68 -16.45 0.54
N GLY A 346 -25.71 -15.67 0.25
CA GLY A 346 -25.65 -14.66 -0.82
C GLY A 346 -24.84 -13.42 -0.44
N PHE A 347 -25.04 -12.88 0.77
CA PHE A 347 -24.36 -11.67 1.25
C PHE A 347 -22.92 -11.93 1.67
N TYR A 348 -22.70 -12.86 2.60
CA TYR A 348 -21.39 -13.03 3.23
C TYR A 348 -20.49 -13.92 2.38
N TYR A 349 -20.94 -15.12 2.01
CA TYR A 349 -20.12 -16.03 1.22
C TYR A 349 -20.01 -15.56 -0.24
N GLY A 350 -21.13 -15.26 -0.90
CA GLY A 350 -21.17 -14.80 -2.29
C GLY A 350 -20.60 -13.40 -2.49
N PHE A 351 -21.42 -12.36 -2.32
CA PHE A 351 -21.05 -11.01 -2.74
C PHE A 351 -19.81 -10.46 -2.02
N ALA A 352 -19.75 -10.60 -0.69
CA ALA A 352 -18.67 -10.03 0.10
C ALA A 352 -17.34 -10.82 -0.09
N ASN A 353 -17.36 -12.16 -0.01
CA ASN A 353 -16.13 -12.95 0.03
C ASN A 353 -15.71 -13.61 -1.30
N GLU A 354 -16.65 -13.93 -2.21
CA GLU A 354 -16.31 -14.35 -3.59
C GLU A 354 -16.25 -13.16 -4.56
N GLY A 355 -16.96 -12.06 -4.28
CA GLY A 355 -16.96 -10.85 -5.11
C GLY A 355 -15.95 -9.79 -4.63
N LEU A 356 -16.28 -9.05 -3.57
CA LEU A 356 -15.52 -7.87 -3.13
C LEU A 356 -14.14 -8.21 -2.57
N TRP A 357 -13.99 -9.30 -1.83
CA TRP A 357 -12.71 -9.67 -1.22
C TRP A 357 -11.60 -9.89 -2.28
N PRO A 358 -11.74 -10.80 -3.27
CA PRO A 358 -10.72 -10.96 -4.31
C PRO A 358 -10.55 -9.71 -5.18
N LEU A 359 -11.64 -8.99 -5.47
CA LEU A 359 -11.61 -7.72 -6.22
C LEU A 359 -10.66 -6.71 -5.56
N CYS A 360 -10.86 -6.46 -4.26
CA CYS A 360 -10.15 -5.42 -3.53
C CYS A 360 -8.73 -5.84 -3.17
N HIS A 361 -8.49 -7.14 -2.96
CA HIS A 361 -7.15 -7.66 -2.73
C HIS A 361 -6.34 -7.83 -4.02
N ILE A 362 -6.91 -7.55 -5.21
CA ILE A 362 -6.26 -7.82 -6.51
C ILE A 362 -5.66 -9.25 -6.49
N ALA A 363 -6.41 -10.17 -5.88
CA ALA A 363 -5.92 -11.51 -5.66
C ALA A 363 -5.84 -12.23 -7.01
N HIS A 364 -4.97 -13.24 -7.12
CA HIS A 364 -4.96 -14.15 -8.28
C HIS A 364 -6.19 -15.08 -8.33
N VAL A 365 -7.26 -14.73 -7.62
CA VAL A 365 -8.56 -15.40 -7.61
C VAL A 365 -9.55 -14.46 -8.28
N ARG A 366 -10.25 -14.96 -9.30
CA ARG A 366 -11.19 -14.14 -10.07
C ARG A 366 -12.41 -13.80 -9.20
N PRO A 367 -12.83 -12.51 -9.10
CA PRO A 367 -14.05 -12.17 -8.38
C PRO A 367 -15.28 -12.70 -9.12
N VAL A 368 -16.26 -13.19 -8.35
CA VAL A 368 -17.51 -13.74 -8.85
C VAL A 368 -18.67 -12.84 -8.42
N PHE A 369 -19.48 -12.43 -9.40
CA PHE A 369 -20.62 -11.55 -9.20
C PHE A 369 -21.89 -12.21 -9.73
N ARG A 370 -22.89 -12.38 -8.86
CA ARG A 370 -24.20 -12.94 -9.21
C ARG A 370 -25.29 -11.96 -8.77
N SER A 371 -26.30 -11.77 -9.61
CA SER A 371 -27.38 -10.82 -9.29
C SER A 371 -28.17 -11.21 -8.04
N ALA A 372 -28.32 -12.52 -7.78
CA ALA A 372 -28.95 -13.01 -6.56
C ALA A 372 -28.15 -12.64 -5.30
N ASP A 373 -26.82 -12.77 -5.35
CA ASP A 373 -25.93 -12.40 -4.24
C ASP A 373 -25.97 -10.89 -3.98
N TRP A 374 -26.02 -10.07 -5.04
CA TRP A 374 -26.22 -8.63 -4.93
C TRP A 374 -27.54 -8.27 -4.25
N GLN A 375 -28.65 -8.92 -4.63
CA GLN A 375 -29.95 -8.68 -3.98
C GLN A 375 -29.88 -8.98 -2.48
N ARG A 376 -29.26 -10.10 -2.08
CA ARG A 376 -29.00 -10.40 -0.67
C ARG A 376 -28.09 -9.36 -0.01
N TYR A 377 -27.09 -8.85 -0.73
CA TYR A 377 -26.20 -7.82 -0.22
C TYR A 377 -26.94 -6.51 0.11
N VAL A 378 -27.85 -6.09 -0.77
CA VAL A 378 -28.72 -4.92 -0.56
C VAL A 378 -29.68 -5.16 0.62
N GLU A 379 -30.38 -6.30 0.64
CA GLU A 379 -31.34 -6.67 1.70
C GLU A 379 -30.68 -6.67 3.09
N VAL A 380 -29.49 -7.26 3.20
CA VAL A 380 -28.75 -7.32 4.47
C VAL A 380 -28.24 -5.94 4.86
N ASN A 381 -27.71 -5.13 3.93
CA ASN A 381 -27.32 -3.75 4.23
C ASN A 381 -28.51 -2.93 4.76
N GLN A 382 -29.69 -3.09 4.16
CA GLN A 382 -30.91 -2.42 4.63
C GLN A 382 -31.31 -2.89 6.04
N ARG A 383 -31.29 -4.19 6.32
CA ARG A 383 -31.61 -4.71 7.66
C ARG A 383 -30.68 -4.17 8.74
N PHE A 384 -29.40 -4.04 8.44
CA PHE A 384 -28.45 -3.42 9.36
C PHE A 384 -28.67 -1.91 9.50
N ALA A 385 -29.03 -1.20 8.42
CA ALA A 385 -29.42 0.20 8.50
C ALA A 385 -30.66 0.39 9.38
N ASP A 386 -31.68 -0.46 9.25
CA ASP A 386 -32.88 -0.45 10.09
C ASP A 386 -32.54 -0.67 11.57
N ALA A 387 -31.63 -1.60 11.86
CA ALA A 387 -31.15 -1.84 13.22
C ALA A 387 -30.42 -0.62 13.81
N VAL A 388 -29.63 0.10 13.00
CA VAL A 388 -29.00 1.38 13.44
C VAL A 388 -30.06 2.41 13.79
N VAL A 389 -31.10 2.56 12.95
CA VAL A 389 -32.19 3.51 13.19
C VAL A 389 -32.98 3.16 14.45
N GLN A 390 -33.21 1.87 14.71
CA GLN A 390 -33.91 1.41 15.91
C GLN A 390 -33.10 1.60 17.21
N GLU A 391 -31.78 1.50 17.13
CA GLU A 391 -30.88 1.71 18.27
C GLU A 391 -30.54 3.19 18.48
N ALA A 392 -30.76 4.07 17.50
CA ALA A 392 -30.52 5.49 17.64
C ALA A 392 -31.55 6.14 18.59
N HIS A 393 -31.05 6.71 19.69
CA HIS A 393 -31.85 7.44 20.68
C HIS A 393 -31.84 8.96 20.45
N THR A 394 -31.00 9.44 19.53
CA THR A 394 -30.84 10.85 19.18
C THR A 394 -30.98 11.09 17.68
N ASP A 395 -31.23 12.33 17.28
CA ASP A 395 -31.31 12.74 15.86
C ASP A 395 -29.94 12.78 15.17
N ASP A 396 -28.84 12.94 15.92
CA ASP A 396 -27.48 13.14 15.41
C ASP A 396 -26.43 12.19 16.03
N PRO A 397 -26.67 10.86 16.04
CA PRO A 397 -25.74 9.89 16.61
C PRO A 397 -24.46 9.78 15.79
N VAL A 398 -23.39 9.27 16.41
CA VAL A 398 -22.15 8.89 15.71
C VAL A 398 -22.22 7.43 15.33
N VAL A 399 -22.26 7.14 14.02
CA VAL A 399 -22.38 5.78 13.49
C VAL A 399 -21.06 5.38 12.84
N LEU A 400 -20.38 4.39 13.41
CA LEU A 400 -19.11 3.85 12.96
C LEU A 400 -19.35 2.56 12.14
N VAL A 401 -19.43 2.69 10.82
CA VAL A 401 -19.65 1.57 9.90
C VAL A 401 -18.32 0.91 9.56
N GLN A 402 -18.23 -0.41 9.78
CA GLN A 402 -16.99 -1.15 9.59
C GLN A 402 -17.06 -2.07 8.37
N ASP A 403 -16.16 -1.77 7.44
CA ASP A 403 -15.67 -2.67 6.39
C ASP A 403 -16.59 -2.95 5.19
N TYR A 404 -16.02 -3.64 4.19
CA TYR A 404 -16.58 -3.91 2.86
C TYR A 404 -17.92 -4.66 2.84
N HIS A 405 -18.35 -5.23 3.96
CA HIS A 405 -19.65 -5.86 4.09
C HIS A 405 -20.79 -4.84 4.01
N PHE A 406 -20.53 -3.59 4.39
CA PHE A 406 -21.57 -2.57 4.55
C PHE A 406 -21.33 -1.32 3.70
N ALA A 407 -21.05 -1.52 2.42
CA ALA A 407 -20.77 -0.39 1.53
C ALA A 407 -22.02 0.46 1.23
N LEU A 408 -23.23 -0.10 1.31
CA LEU A 408 -24.49 0.60 1.01
C LEU A 408 -25.13 1.25 2.25
N LEU A 409 -24.84 0.67 3.42
CA LEU A 409 -25.40 1.09 4.70
C LEU A 409 -25.24 2.60 4.99
N PRO A 410 -24.12 3.28 4.69
CA PRO A 410 -23.97 4.69 5.06
C PRO A 410 -25.02 5.58 4.38
N ARG A 411 -25.32 5.35 3.10
CA ARG A 411 -26.39 6.07 2.38
C ARG A 411 -27.77 5.76 2.97
N MET A 412 -28.07 4.49 3.22
CA MET A 412 -29.35 4.07 3.81
C MET A 412 -29.59 4.70 5.19
N VAL A 413 -28.57 4.72 6.05
CA VAL A 413 -28.65 5.38 7.36
C VAL A 413 -28.76 6.90 7.21
N ARG A 414 -28.06 7.52 6.26
CA ARG A 414 -28.13 8.97 6.01
C ARG A 414 -29.53 9.41 5.60
N GLU A 415 -30.23 8.62 4.79
CA GLU A 415 -31.58 8.91 4.33
C GLU A 415 -32.58 8.90 5.51
N ALA A 416 -32.44 7.95 6.43
CA ALA A 416 -33.28 7.86 7.63
C ALA A 416 -32.88 8.84 8.74
N LEU A 417 -31.57 9.08 8.92
CA LEU A 417 -30.99 9.96 9.94
C LEU A 417 -30.10 11.04 9.29
N PRO A 418 -30.68 12.12 8.72
CA PRO A 418 -29.93 13.10 7.94
C PRO A 418 -28.81 13.83 8.70
N LYS A 419 -28.95 13.97 10.03
CA LYS A 419 -27.99 14.67 10.91
C LYS A 419 -26.94 13.73 11.54
N ALA A 420 -27.04 12.41 11.34
CA ALA A 420 -26.10 11.46 11.93
C ALA A 420 -24.66 11.72 11.45
N THR A 421 -23.67 11.56 12.33
CA THR A 421 -22.27 11.59 11.91
C THR A 421 -21.82 10.19 11.56
N ILE A 422 -21.93 9.84 10.27
CA ILE A 422 -21.56 8.51 9.77
C ILE A 422 -20.07 8.50 9.41
N ILE A 423 -19.30 7.62 10.03
CA ILE A 423 -17.89 7.37 9.74
C ILE A 423 -17.79 5.94 9.23
N THR A 424 -17.40 5.77 7.98
CA THR A 424 -17.14 4.43 7.41
C THR A 424 -15.65 4.21 7.40
N PHE A 425 -15.21 3.05 7.87
CA PHE A 425 -13.81 2.66 7.80
C PHE A 425 -13.66 1.38 6.96
N TRP A 426 -12.86 1.46 5.90
CA TRP A 426 -12.59 0.37 4.96
C TRP A 426 -11.28 -0.34 5.36
N HIS A 427 -11.38 -1.58 5.87
CA HIS A 427 -10.24 -2.29 6.48
C HIS A 427 -9.41 -3.11 5.49
N ILE A 428 -9.99 -3.46 4.35
CA ILE A 428 -9.24 -4.14 3.29
C ILE A 428 -8.57 -3.10 2.36
N PRO A 429 -7.67 -3.50 1.46
CA PRO A 429 -7.13 -2.56 0.48
C PRO A 429 -8.24 -1.97 -0.40
N TRP A 430 -8.01 -0.77 -0.95
CA TRP A 430 -8.84 -0.24 -2.03
C TRP A 430 -8.08 -0.39 -3.37
N PRO A 431 -8.64 -1.10 -4.36
CA PRO A 431 -7.95 -1.39 -5.60
C PRO A 431 -7.88 -0.14 -6.49
N ASN A 432 -7.09 -0.19 -7.57
CA ASN A 432 -7.10 0.90 -8.55
C ASN A 432 -8.46 0.96 -9.29
N PRO A 433 -8.79 2.10 -9.95
CA PRO A 433 -10.09 2.28 -10.59
C PRO A 433 -10.40 1.21 -11.65
N GLU A 434 -9.42 0.76 -12.43
CA GLU A 434 -9.61 -0.26 -13.46
C GLU A 434 -10.02 -1.61 -12.88
N SER A 435 -9.35 -2.03 -11.81
CA SER A 435 -9.67 -3.26 -11.12
C SER A 435 -11.05 -3.16 -10.46
N PHE A 436 -11.35 -2.04 -9.80
CA PHE A 436 -12.67 -1.83 -9.19
C PHE A 436 -13.80 -1.86 -10.23
N GLY A 437 -13.53 -1.39 -11.46
CA GLY A 437 -14.45 -1.41 -12.59
C GLY A 437 -14.99 -2.79 -12.99
N ILE A 438 -14.38 -3.88 -12.53
CA ILE A 438 -14.87 -5.25 -12.75
C ILE A 438 -16.21 -5.47 -12.04
N CYS A 439 -16.50 -4.75 -10.95
CA CYS A 439 -17.77 -4.89 -10.23
C CYS A 439 -18.94 -4.32 -11.07
N PRO A 440 -20.01 -5.10 -11.33
CA PRO A 440 -21.17 -4.60 -12.07
C PRO A 440 -21.90 -3.46 -11.36
N TRP A 441 -21.95 -3.50 -10.01
CA TRP A 441 -22.65 -2.52 -9.15
C TRP A 441 -21.71 -1.50 -8.51
N ARG A 442 -20.63 -1.17 -9.22
CA ARG A 442 -19.60 -0.23 -8.74
C ARG A 442 -20.18 1.14 -8.40
N GLU A 443 -21.15 1.64 -9.16
CA GLU A 443 -21.75 2.96 -8.96
C GLU A 443 -22.56 2.97 -7.66
N GLU A 444 -23.43 1.98 -7.46
CA GLU A 444 -24.24 1.83 -6.25
C GLU A 444 -23.38 1.68 -4.99
N ILE A 445 -22.26 0.95 -5.08
CA ILE A 445 -21.30 0.84 -3.99
C ILE A 445 -20.66 2.19 -3.66
N LEU A 446 -20.21 2.94 -4.67
CA LEU A 446 -19.60 4.26 -4.47
C LEU A 446 -20.63 5.24 -3.89
N GLU A 447 -21.85 5.27 -4.41
CA GLU A 447 -22.94 6.08 -3.85
C GLU A 447 -23.25 5.72 -2.40
N GLY A 448 -23.26 4.42 -2.09
CA GLY A 448 -23.41 3.89 -0.74
C GLY A 448 -22.36 4.47 0.22
N LEU A 449 -21.09 4.41 -0.17
CA LEU A 449 -19.95 4.91 0.61
C LEU A 449 -19.95 6.44 0.73
N LEU A 450 -20.42 7.17 -0.28
CA LEU A 450 -20.57 8.63 -0.25
C LEU A 450 -21.74 9.11 0.63
N GLY A 451 -22.51 8.19 1.24
CA GLY A 451 -23.41 8.53 2.35
C GLY A 451 -22.69 8.92 3.64
N SER A 452 -21.39 8.60 3.74
CA SER A 452 -20.56 8.87 4.90
C SER A 452 -20.17 10.34 5.03
N THR A 453 -20.02 10.78 6.28
CA THR A 453 -19.40 12.08 6.62
C THR A 453 -17.89 11.99 6.46
N ILE A 454 -17.31 10.89 6.96
CA ILE A 454 -15.90 10.55 6.83
C ILE A 454 -15.79 9.15 6.28
N LEU A 455 -14.96 8.96 5.25
CA LEU A 455 -14.54 7.66 4.74
C LEU A 455 -13.06 7.47 5.03
N GLY A 456 -12.75 6.54 5.92
CA GLY A 456 -11.41 6.24 6.37
C GLY A 456 -10.81 5.03 5.67
N PHE A 457 -9.52 5.12 5.33
CA PHE A 457 -8.71 4.01 4.84
C PHE A 457 -7.43 3.86 5.65
N HIS A 458 -6.75 2.72 5.55
CA HIS A 458 -5.46 2.53 6.23
C HIS A 458 -4.32 3.40 5.70
N THR A 459 -4.25 3.62 4.38
CA THR A 459 -3.12 4.27 3.73
C THR A 459 -3.58 5.42 2.84
N SER A 460 -2.73 6.43 2.68
CA SER A 460 -2.98 7.53 1.73
C SER A 460 -3.09 7.04 0.28
N PHE A 461 -2.42 5.94 -0.05
CA PHE A 461 -2.54 5.28 -1.36
C PHE A 461 -3.96 4.79 -1.62
N HIS A 462 -4.59 4.13 -0.64
CA HIS A 462 -5.99 3.70 -0.76
C HIS A 462 -6.96 4.90 -0.87
N CYS A 463 -6.72 5.98 -0.11
CA CYS A 463 -7.49 7.22 -0.26
C CYS A 463 -7.42 7.78 -1.68
N LYS A 464 -6.21 7.85 -2.24
CA LYS A 464 -5.99 8.33 -3.61
C LYS A 464 -6.71 7.46 -4.64
N ASN A 465 -6.55 6.14 -4.54
CA ASN A 465 -7.24 5.21 -5.45
C ASN A 465 -8.76 5.37 -5.35
N PHE A 466 -9.31 5.57 -4.16
CA PHE A 466 -10.75 5.80 -3.97
C PHE A 466 -11.20 7.09 -4.66
N LEU A 467 -10.48 8.21 -4.47
CA LEU A 467 -10.77 9.48 -5.13
C LEU A 467 -10.76 9.32 -6.66
N GLU A 468 -9.75 8.66 -7.22
CA GLU A 468 -9.66 8.37 -8.65
C GLU A 468 -10.77 7.42 -9.12
N THR A 469 -11.23 6.51 -8.27
CA THR A 469 -12.33 5.60 -8.60
C THR A 469 -13.65 6.37 -8.68
N VAL A 470 -13.89 7.30 -7.75
CA VAL A 470 -15.06 8.17 -7.78
C VAL A 470 -15.03 9.09 -8.99
N ASP A 471 -13.89 9.74 -9.26
CA ASP A 471 -13.70 10.63 -10.42
C ASP A 471 -14.01 9.92 -11.76
N ARG A 472 -13.65 8.64 -11.85
CA ARG A 472 -13.84 7.83 -13.05
C ARG A 472 -15.28 7.39 -13.28
N TYR A 473 -16.03 7.08 -12.23
CA TYR A 473 -17.33 6.40 -12.35
C TYR A 473 -18.53 7.23 -11.93
N LEU A 474 -18.35 8.32 -11.18
CA LEU A 474 -19.42 9.19 -10.73
C LEU A 474 -19.16 10.63 -11.13
N GLU A 475 -20.23 11.35 -11.48
CA GLU A 475 -20.18 12.80 -11.68
C GLU A 475 -20.17 13.53 -10.33
N ALA A 476 -19.07 13.39 -9.58
CA ALA A 476 -18.86 14.04 -8.29
C ALA A 476 -17.87 15.20 -8.40
N ARG A 477 -18.03 16.23 -7.57
CA ARG A 477 -17.04 17.31 -7.46
C ARG A 477 -16.01 16.95 -6.41
N ILE A 478 -14.77 16.75 -6.81
CA ILE A 478 -13.67 16.39 -5.91
C ILE A 478 -12.78 17.60 -5.64
N GLU A 479 -12.56 17.91 -4.37
CA GLU A 479 -11.58 18.89 -3.91
C GLU A 479 -10.33 18.15 -3.39
N HIS A 480 -9.34 17.97 -4.28
CA HIS A 480 -8.14 17.18 -3.99
C HIS A 480 -7.29 17.72 -2.83
N ASP A 481 -7.19 19.05 -2.67
CA ASP A 481 -6.34 19.67 -1.64
C ASP A 481 -6.75 19.29 -0.21
N ILE A 482 -8.03 19.01 -0.01
CA ILE A 482 -8.60 18.62 1.29
C ILE A 482 -9.27 17.23 1.25
N SER A 483 -9.02 16.45 0.19
CA SER A 483 -9.56 15.11 -0.03
C SER A 483 -11.06 14.99 0.24
N THR A 484 -11.85 15.96 -0.24
CA THR A 484 -13.30 16.00 0.02
C THR A 484 -14.09 15.81 -1.28
N ILE A 485 -15.11 14.98 -1.24
CA ILE A 485 -15.98 14.66 -2.37
C ILE A 485 -17.36 15.27 -2.12
N SER A 486 -17.87 16.02 -3.10
CA SER A 486 -19.25 16.50 -3.10
C SER A 486 -20.10 15.69 -4.08
N TYR A 487 -21.12 15.02 -3.56
CA TYR A 487 -22.06 14.22 -4.35
C TYR A 487 -23.48 14.42 -3.82
N GLY A 488 -24.44 14.70 -4.72
CA GLY A 488 -25.84 14.97 -4.32
C GLY A 488 -26.01 16.13 -3.31
N GLY A 489 -25.09 17.10 -3.31
CA GLY A 489 -25.09 18.22 -2.35
C GLY A 489 -24.62 17.84 -0.94
N LYS A 490 -24.15 16.61 -0.73
CA LYS A 490 -23.50 16.14 0.50
C LYS A 490 -21.98 16.12 0.32
N MET A 491 -21.26 16.22 1.43
CA MET A 491 -19.80 16.25 1.46
C MET A 491 -19.29 15.04 2.24
N THR A 492 -18.35 14.31 1.66
CA THR A 492 -17.65 13.19 2.30
C THR A 492 -16.17 13.50 2.35
N GLN A 493 -15.60 13.53 3.55
CA GLN A 493 -14.16 13.68 3.74
C GLN A 493 -13.48 12.31 3.65
N VAL A 494 -12.48 12.17 2.78
CA VAL A 494 -11.67 10.96 2.63
C VAL A 494 -10.34 11.17 3.31
N GLU A 495 -9.97 10.28 4.24
CA GLU A 495 -8.75 10.46 5.04
C GLU A 495 -8.11 9.12 5.42
N SER A 496 -6.80 9.15 5.69
CA SER A 496 -6.04 7.97 6.09
C SER A 496 -5.91 7.87 7.61
N TYR A 497 -6.36 6.75 8.17
CA TYR A 497 -6.19 6.39 9.58
C TYR A 497 -5.62 4.97 9.67
N PRO A 498 -4.29 4.81 9.81
CA PRO A 498 -3.68 3.50 9.96
C PRO A 498 -4.18 2.87 11.28
N ILE A 499 -4.85 1.73 11.18
CA ILE A 499 -5.34 1.02 12.37
C ILE A 499 -4.15 0.38 13.08
N SER A 500 -4.31 0.18 14.38
CA SER A 500 -3.29 -0.42 15.22
C SER A 500 -3.94 -1.26 16.31
N ILE A 501 -3.13 -1.78 17.21
CA ILE A 501 -3.56 -2.59 18.35
C ILE A 501 -3.71 -1.74 19.61
N ALA A 502 -4.42 -2.25 20.60
CA ALA A 502 -4.30 -1.73 21.96
C ALA A 502 -2.92 -2.11 22.48
N TRP A 503 -2.16 -1.10 22.94
CA TRP A 503 -0.88 -1.38 23.56
C TRP A 503 -1.12 -2.19 24.84
N PRO A 504 -0.44 -3.34 25.03
CA PRO A 504 -0.64 -4.16 26.22
C PRO A 504 -0.24 -3.38 27.48
N GLU A 505 -1.07 -3.48 28.53
CA GLU A 505 -0.71 -2.97 29.85
C GLU A 505 0.50 -3.73 30.40
N ALA A 506 1.36 -3.06 31.16
CA ALA A 506 2.57 -3.67 31.70
C ALA A 506 2.23 -4.73 32.75
N ASP A 507 2.79 -5.92 32.56
CA ASP A 507 2.90 -7.04 33.51
C ASP A 507 1.59 -7.57 34.13
N ASN A 508 1.00 -8.57 33.46
CA ASN A 508 -0.13 -9.36 33.95
C ASN A 508 0.31 -10.67 34.65
N GLY A 509 1.53 -10.76 35.19
CA GLY A 509 2.04 -12.01 35.76
C GLY A 509 2.30 -13.08 34.70
N GLN A 510 2.55 -12.66 33.46
CA GLN A 510 2.95 -13.58 32.38
C GLN A 510 4.39 -14.04 32.58
N PRO A 511 4.75 -15.27 32.18
CA PRO A 511 6.13 -15.72 32.25
C PRO A 511 7.05 -14.81 31.43
N ASP A 512 8.29 -14.64 31.90
CA ASP A 512 9.32 -13.93 31.15
C ASP A 512 9.52 -14.56 29.75
N VAL A 513 9.94 -13.75 28.78
CA VAL A 513 10.12 -14.14 27.37
C VAL A 513 11.01 -15.38 27.26
N ALA A 514 12.08 -15.47 28.05
CA ALA A 514 12.98 -16.64 28.07
C ALA A 514 12.25 -17.91 28.55
N ALA A 515 11.42 -17.81 29.58
CA ALA A 515 10.63 -18.92 30.09
C ALA A 515 9.55 -19.37 29.09
N CYS A 516 8.86 -18.42 28.46
CA CYS A 516 7.92 -18.69 27.36
C CYS A 516 8.60 -19.45 26.22
N LYS A 517 9.79 -18.99 25.81
CA LYS A 517 10.59 -19.61 24.75
C LYS A 517 10.94 -21.06 25.06
N GLN A 518 11.41 -21.34 26.27
CA GLN A 518 11.72 -22.71 26.70
C GLN A 518 10.47 -23.59 26.75
N ALA A 519 9.35 -23.07 27.27
CA ALA A 519 8.09 -23.81 27.37
C ALA A 519 7.56 -24.20 25.99
N VAL A 520 7.52 -23.26 25.03
CA VAL A 520 7.06 -23.52 23.66
C VAL A 520 7.97 -24.51 22.93
N ARG A 521 9.30 -24.40 23.10
CA ARG A 521 10.22 -25.38 22.52
C ARG A 521 9.99 -26.79 23.06
N ARG A 522 9.76 -26.94 24.38
CA ARG A 522 9.40 -28.25 24.97
C ARG A 522 8.07 -28.78 24.44
N GLU A 523 7.04 -27.94 24.36
CA GLU A 523 5.72 -28.29 23.80
C GLU A 523 5.85 -28.81 22.36
N LEU A 524 6.69 -28.16 21.55
CA LEU A 524 6.94 -28.53 20.15
C LEU A 524 8.02 -29.61 19.99
N SER A 525 8.56 -30.16 21.08
CA SER A 525 9.66 -31.14 21.06
C SER A 525 10.91 -30.68 20.30
N LEU A 526 11.22 -29.38 20.39
CA LEU A 526 12.37 -28.76 19.73
C LEU A 526 13.59 -28.70 20.68
N PRO A 527 14.82 -28.88 20.17
CA PRO A 527 16.05 -28.69 20.93
C PRO A 527 16.18 -27.28 21.52
N GLU A 528 16.98 -27.14 22.58
CA GLU A 528 17.13 -25.87 23.31
C GLU A 528 17.67 -24.72 22.44
N ASN A 529 18.58 -25.01 21.51
CA ASN A 529 19.18 -24.04 20.59
C ASN A 529 18.48 -23.97 19.22
N HIS A 530 17.28 -24.55 19.08
CA HIS A 530 16.55 -24.59 17.82
C HIS A 530 15.90 -23.24 17.49
N LEU A 531 16.13 -22.75 16.27
CA LEU A 531 15.58 -21.50 15.79
C LEU A 531 14.11 -21.67 15.38
N LEU A 532 13.26 -20.75 15.83
CA LEU A 532 11.82 -20.81 15.58
C LEU A 532 11.35 -19.62 14.74
N GLY A 533 10.88 -19.91 13.52
CA GLY A 533 10.09 -18.97 12.74
C GLY A 533 8.60 -19.09 13.06
N LEU A 534 7.86 -18.00 12.99
CA LEU A 534 6.42 -17.97 13.25
C LEU A 534 5.67 -17.24 12.13
N GLY A 535 4.68 -17.92 11.55
CA GLY A 535 3.63 -17.32 10.74
C GLY A 535 2.28 -17.50 11.43
N VAL A 536 1.50 -16.42 11.57
CA VAL A 536 0.15 -16.46 12.15
C VAL A 536 -0.78 -15.77 11.17
N ASP A 537 -1.69 -16.53 10.58
CA ASP A 537 -2.61 -16.02 9.57
C ASP A 537 -3.96 -16.72 9.64
N ARG A 538 -4.98 -16.11 9.03
CA ARG A 538 -6.13 -16.89 8.58
C ARG A 538 -5.69 -17.73 7.38
N LEU A 539 -6.27 -18.91 7.21
CA LEU A 539 -6.06 -19.73 6.03
C LEU A 539 -6.76 -19.07 4.83
N ASP A 540 -6.09 -18.09 4.23
CA ASP A 540 -6.61 -17.17 3.23
C ASP A 540 -5.53 -16.94 2.17
N TYR A 541 -5.92 -17.00 0.89
CA TYR A 541 -4.99 -16.92 -0.24
C TYR A 541 -4.26 -15.58 -0.34
N THR A 542 -4.75 -14.54 0.35
CA THR A 542 -4.09 -13.22 0.41
C THR A 542 -2.85 -13.21 1.30
N LYS A 543 -2.67 -14.22 2.16
CA LYS A 543 -1.66 -14.20 3.24
C LYS A 543 -0.27 -14.69 2.83
N GLY A 544 -0.12 -15.16 1.60
CA GLY A 544 1.19 -15.55 1.06
C GLY A 544 1.83 -16.72 1.81
N ILE A 545 1.02 -17.67 2.30
CA ILE A 545 1.48 -18.84 3.07
C ILE A 545 2.30 -19.78 2.17
N ILE A 546 1.90 -19.91 0.91
CA ILE A 546 2.60 -20.75 -0.08
C ILE A 546 3.99 -20.17 -0.35
N GLU A 547 4.05 -18.88 -0.60
CA GLU A 547 5.28 -18.12 -0.86
C GLU A 547 6.21 -18.16 0.36
N ARG A 548 5.65 -18.07 1.57
CA ARG A 548 6.41 -18.26 2.82
C ARG A 548 7.06 -19.63 2.89
N PHE A 549 6.32 -20.69 2.56
CA PHE A 549 6.84 -22.06 2.58
C PHE A 549 7.91 -22.27 1.51
N GLN A 550 7.74 -21.68 0.33
CA GLN A 550 8.74 -21.69 -0.73
C GLN A 550 10.01 -20.93 -0.31
N ALA A 551 9.89 -19.80 0.39
CA ALA A 551 11.03 -19.07 0.93
C ALA A 551 11.78 -19.88 2.00
N VAL A 552 11.06 -20.62 2.85
CA VAL A 552 11.69 -21.57 3.80
C VAL A 552 12.42 -22.69 3.06
N GLU A 553 11.78 -23.32 2.07
CA GLU A 553 12.43 -24.35 1.27
C GLU A 553 13.70 -23.81 0.61
N ARG A 554 13.62 -22.66 -0.05
CA ARG A 554 14.75 -22.02 -0.72
C ARG A 554 15.88 -21.69 0.25
N MET A 555 15.56 -21.15 1.43
CA MET A 555 16.54 -20.88 2.48
C MET A 555 17.26 -22.16 2.94
N LEU A 556 16.53 -23.27 3.09
CA LEU A 556 17.13 -24.55 3.48
C LEU A 556 18.00 -25.17 2.38
N GLU A 557 17.72 -24.88 1.10
CA GLU A 557 18.58 -25.24 -0.03
C GLU A 557 19.88 -24.43 -0.04
N ASP A 558 19.78 -23.11 0.08
CA ASP A 558 20.92 -22.20 0.02
C ASP A 558 21.79 -22.29 1.28
N TYR A 559 21.19 -22.59 2.44
CA TYR A 559 21.85 -22.72 3.73
C TYR A 559 21.57 -24.07 4.42
N PRO A 560 22.15 -25.19 3.93
CA PRO A 560 21.91 -26.53 4.47
C PRO A 560 22.24 -26.70 5.95
N ALA A 561 23.11 -25.83 6.48
CA ALA A 561 23.44 -25.75 7.89
C ALA A 561 22.21 -25.55 8.81
N LEU A 562 21.13 -24.97 8.32
CA LEU A 562 19.89 -24.75 9.08
C LEU A 562 19.00 -25.99 9.16
N VAL A 563 19.23 -27.00 8.32
CA VAL A 563 18.47 -28.27 8.38
C VAL A 563 18.73 -28.96 9.72
N GLY A 564 17.66 -29.27 10.44
CA GLY A 564 17.71 -29.84 11.80
C GLY A 564 17.89 -28.80 12.91
N ARG A 565 18.06 -27.51 12.57
CA ARG A 565 18.27 -26.40 13.52
C ARG A 565 17.22 -25.29 13.43
N PHE A 566 16.37 -25.30 12.40
CA PHE A 566 15.31 -24.32 12.21
C PHE A 566 13.97 -24.99 11.91
N SER A 567 12.88 -24.47 12.48
CA SER A 567 11.51 -24.84 12.10
C SER A 567 10.62 -23.61 11.98
N LEU A 568 9.78 -23.56 10.97
CA LEU A 568 8.67 -22.61 10.84
C LEU A 568 7.41 -23.20 11.47
N LEU A 569 6.89 -22.57 12.52
CA LEU A 569 5.55 -22.80 13.03
C LEU A 569 4.56 -21.91 12.26
N GLN A 570 3.66 -22.54 11.51
CA GLN A 570 2.55 -21.86 10.85
C GLN A 570 1.26 -22.15 11.61
N ILE A 571 0.71 -21.13 12.27
CA ILE A 571 -0.66 -21.15 12.76
C ILE A 571 -1.56 -20.60 11.66
N ALA A 572 -2.54 -21.40 11.25
CA ALA A 572 -3.49 -21.04 10.20
C ALA A 572 -4.92 -21.25 10.71
N ALA A 573 -5.58 -20.18 11.15
CA ALA A 573 -6.95 -20.26 11.61
C ALA A 573 -7.88 -20.58 10.42
N PRO A 574 -8.72 -21.65 10.49
CA PRO A 574 -9.68 -21.96 9.44
C PRO A 574 -10.58 -20.76 9.13
N SER A 575 -10.79 -20.48 7.85
CA SER A 575 -11.60 -19.34 7.41
C SER A 575 -12.35 -19.70 6.14
N ARG A 576 -13.67 -19.44 6.12
CA ARG A 576 -14.52 -19.57 4.91
C ARG A 576 -14.40 -20.94 4.22
N SER A 577 -14.27 -22.01 5.00
CA SER A 577 -14.01 -23.37 4.51
C SER A 577 -15.12 -23.97 3.63
N SER A 578 -16.29 -23.33 3.56
CA SER A 578 -17.37 -23.70 2.63
C SER A 578 -17.09 -23.32 1.18
N LEU A 579 -16.13 -22.43 0.91
CA LEU A 579 -15.80 -21.95 -0.43
C LEU A 579 -14.74 -22.83 -1.10
N ASP A 580 -14.99 -23.21 -2.36
CA ASP A 580 -14.11 -24.10 -3.15
C ASP A 580 -12.67 -23.57 -3.24
N GLU A 581 -12.49 -22.27 -3.48
CA GLU A 581 -11.16 -21.64 -3.57
C GLU A 581 -10.36 -21.76 -2.26
N TYR A 582 -11.04 -21.71 -1.11
CA TYR A 582 -10.40 -21.87 0.21
C TYR A 582 -10.03 -23.34 0.47
N GLN A 583 -10.88 -24.28 0.07
CA GLN A 583 -10.58 -25.72 0.16
C GLN A 583 -9.40 -26.10 -0.74
N ASN A 584 -9.36 -25.59 -1.97
CA ASN A 584 -8.27 -25.78 -2.90
C ASN A 584 -6.96 -25.18 -2.36
N PHE A 585 -7.02 -23.97 -1.80
CA PHE A 585 -5.88 -23.33 -1.16
C PHE A 585 -5.37 -24.13 0.04
N GLU A 586 -6.27 -24.60 0.93
CA GLU A 586 -5.91 -25.46 2.05
C GLU A 586 -5.19 -26.73 1.60
N SER A 587 -5.71 -27.41 0.59
CA SER A 587 -5.10 -28.62 0.01
C SER A 587 -3.68 -28.35 -0.49
N ARG A 588 -3.48 -27.23 -1.21
CA ARG A 588 -2.15 -26.81 -1.68
C ARG A 588 -1.19 -26.50 -0.53
N VAL A 589 -1.65 -25.80 0.51
CA VAL A 589 -0.83 -25.47 1.70
C VAL A 589 -0.40 -26.75 2.43
N ARG A 590 -1.33 -27.69 2.65
CA ARG A 590 -1.03 -28.99 3.29
C ARG A 590 -0.06 -29.81 2.45
N GLY A 591 -0.31 -29.94 1.15
CA GLY A 591 0.54 -30.69 0.24
C GLY A 591 1.96 -30.12 0.15
N LEU A 592 2.09 -28.79 0.11
CA LEU A 592 3.39 -28.12 0.09
C LEU A 592 4.17 -28.34 1.40
N ALA A 593 3.52 -28.19 2.56
CA ALA A 593 4.14 -28.46 3.85
C ALA A 593 4.63 -29.91 3.94
N GLN A 594 3.81 -30.88 3.53
CA GLN A 594 4.17 -32.30 3.50
C GLN A 594 5.36 -32.58 2.58
N ARG A 595 5.39 -31.98 1.38
CA ARG A 595 6.50 -32.13 0.43
C ARG A 595 7.81 -31.64 1.04
N ILE A 596 7.82 -30.44 1.61
CA ILE A 596 9.01 -29.83 2.22
C ILE A 596 9.46 -30.65 3.43
N ASN A 597 8.51 -31.06 4.29
CA ASN A 597 8.79 -31.91 5.44
C ASN A 597 9.39 -33.27 5.03
N LYS A 598 8.90 -33.89 3.94
CA LYS A 598 9.47 -35.13 3.41
C LYS A 598 10.89 -34.95 2.88
N ARG A 599 11.19 -33.77 2.31
CA ARG A 599 12.48 -33.48 1.68
C ARG A 599 13.58 -33.15 2.69
N PHE A 600 13.28 -32.34 3.71
CA PHE A 600 14.29 -31.85 4.66
C PHE A 600 14.10 -32.37 6.09
N GLY A 601 12.96 -32.99 6.41
CA GLY A 601 12.71 -33.56 7.73
C GLY A 601 13.49 -34.85 7.97
N SER A 602 13.74 -35.16 9.25
CA SER A 602 14.44 -36.38 9.66
C SER A 602 14.00 -36.83 11.06
N GLY A 603 13.58 -38.09 11.20
CA GLY A 603 13.05 -38.60 12.48
C GLY A 603 11.87 -37.76 12.99
N ALA A 604 12.03 -37.13 14.15
CA ALA A 604 11.03 -36.23 14.76
C ALA A 604 11.14 -34.77 14.28
N TYR A 605 12.20 -34.41 13.56
CA TYR A 605 12.41 -33.04 13.08
C TYR A 605 11.59 -32.75 11.82
N LEU A 606 10.81 -31.66 11.87
CA LEU A 606 10.04 -31.12 10.75
C LEU A 606 10.42 -29.64 10.52
N PRO A 607 10.80 -29.25 9.29
CA PRO A 607 11.05 -27.84 8.97
C PRO A 607 9.77 -26.99 8.98
N ILE A 608 8.60 -27.55 8.70
CA ILE A 608 7.31 -26.85 8.74
C ILE A 608 6.37 -27.56 9.72
N LEU A 609 6.01 -26.85 10.79
CA LEU A 609 5.00 -27.23 11.77
C LEU A 609 3.70 -26.50 11.42
N LEU A 610 2.83 -27.14 10.64
CA LEU A 610 1.54 -26.55 10.22
C LEU A 610 0.43 -26.94 11.21
N LYS A 611 -0.13 -25.95 11.91
CA LYS A 611 -1.30 -26.10 12.79
C LYS A 611 -2.49 -25.35 12.19
N ILE A 612 -3.47 -26.10 11.67
CA ILE A 612 -4.72 -25.55 11.14
C ILE A 612 -5.80 -25.65 12.22
N GLU A 613 -5.78 -24.70 13.14
CA GLU A 613 -6.70 -24.63 14.28
C GLU A 613 -6.83 -23.19 14.77
N HIS A 614 -7.87 -22.91 15.56
CA HIS A 614 -8.04 -21.61 16.19
C HIS A 614 -7.20 -21.51 17.46
N HIS A 615 -6.44 -20.42 17.59
CA HIS A 615 -5.70 -20.07 18.81
C HIS A 615 -6.29 -18.77 19.37
N ASP A 616 -6.44 -18.71 20.68
CA ASP A 616 -6.83 -17.48 21.37
C ASP A 616 -5.67 -16.47 21.44
N ALA A 617 -5.98 -15.24 21.84
CA ALA A 617 -5.00 -14.16 21.88
C ALA A 617 -3.82 -14.44 22.85
N GLU A 618 -4.07 -15.14 23.95
CA GLU A 618 -3.03 -15.46 24.95
C GLU A 618 -2.08 -16.54 24.43
N GLN A 619 -2.64 -17.54 23.75
CA GLN A 619 -1.88 -18.59 23.08
C GLN A 619 -0.99 -18.02 21.98
N VAL A 620 -1.53 -17.16 21.13
CA VAL A 620 -0.74 -16.51 20.07
C VAL A 620 0.33 -15.59 20.66
N ASN A 621 0.02 -14.84 21.72
CA ASN A 621 1.00 -13.99 22.41
C ASN A 621 2.19 -14.81 22.95
N ARG A 622 1.92 -15.98 23.56
CA ARG A 622 2.97 -16.92 24.00
C ARG A 622 3.88 -17.34 22.85
N LEU A 623 3.31 -17.60 21.67
CA LEU A 623 4.07 -17.95 20.47
C LEU A 623 4.92 -16.78 19.95
N TYR A 624 4.38 -15.55 19.95
CA TYR A 624 5.15 -14.35 19.58
C TYR A 624 6.38 -14.16 20.47
N ARG A 625 6.22 -14.34 21.79
CA ARG A 625 7.33 -14.25 22.77
C ARG A 625 8.39 -15.34 22.53
N ALA A 626 7.99 -16.52 22.07
CA ALA A 626 8.91 -17.63 21.83
C ALA A 626 9.65 -17.57 20.49
N ALA A 627 9.09 -16.93 19.47
CA ALA A 627 9.63 -16.92 18.11
C ALA A 627 10.93 -16.10 17.98
N ASP A 628 11.90 -16.59 17.21
CA ASP A 628 13.10 -15.84 16.83
C ASP A 628 12.80 -14.86 15.67
N VAL A 629 11.95 -15.27 14.74
CA VAL A 629 11.51 -14.45 13.61
C VAL A 629 10.00 -14.58 13.39
N CYS A 630 9.32 -13.45 13.21
CA CYS A 630 7.94 -13.41 12.73
C CYS A 630 7.92 -13.10 11.24
N VAL A 631 7.20 -13.91 10.46
CA VAL A 631 7.21 -13.84 8.99
C VAL A 631 5.82 -13.49 8.49
N VAL A 632 5.64 -12.25 8.04
CA VAL A 632 4.38 -11.72 7.52
C VAL A 632 4.54 -11.43 6.03
N THR A 633 4.14 -12.37 5.17
CA THR A 633 4.41 -12.35 3.72
C THR A 633 3.14 -12.17 2.90
N SER A 634 2.15 -11.44 3.42
CA SER A 634 0.88 -11.23 2.73
C SER A 634 1.07 -10.64 1.33
N LEU A 635 0.40 -11.22 0.33
CA LEU A 635 0.46 -10.77 -1.06
C LEU A 635 -0.24 -9.42 -1.24
N HIS A 636 -1.29 -9.19 -0.45
CA HIS A 636 -1.92 -7.89 -0.31
C HIS A 636 -2.70 -7.85 1.01
N ASP A 637 -2.50 -6.81 1.82
CA ASP A 637 -3.16 -6.68 3.12
C ASP A 637 -3.40 -5.21 3.45
N GLY A 638 -4.59 -4.89 3.95
CA GLY A 638 -4.97 -3.52 4.29
C GLY A 638 -4.04 -2.89 5.33
N MET A 639 -3.65 -3.68 6.35
CA MET A 639 -2.71 -3.26 7.39
C MET A 639 -1.81 -4.42 7.84
N ASN A 640 -2.39 -5.52 8.30
CA ASN A 640 -1.76 -6.61 9.05
C ASN A 640 -1.42 -6.27 10.53
N LEU A 641 -2.30 -6.70 11.44
CA LEU A 641 -2.12 -6.47 12.88
C LEU A 641 -1.19 -7.49 13.55
N VAL A 642 -1.01 -8.69 12.98
CA VAL A 642 -0.09 -9.72 13.48
C VAL A 642 1.33 -9.18 13.61
N ALA A 643 1.77 -8.38 12.63
CA ALA A 643 3.06 -7.67 12.70
C ALA A 643 3.17 -6.79 13.96
N LYS A 644 2.13 -5.99 14.25
CA LYS A 644 2.09 -5.06 15.40
C LYS A 644 1.96 -5.81 16.73
N GLU A 645 1.19 -6.90 16.77
CA GLU A 645 1.06 -7.78 17.94
C GLU A 645 2.39 -8.46 18.30
N PHE A 646 3.13 -8.96 17.29
CA PHE A 646 4.47 -9.51 17.51
C PHE A 646 5.40 -8.46 18.12
N ILE A 647 5.46 -7.26 17.54
CA ILE A 647 6.27 -6.14 18.06
C ILE A 647 5.91 -5.83 19.51
N ALA A 648 4.62 -5.74 19.84
CA ALA A 648 4.15 -5.45 21.19
C ALA A 648 4.46 -6.58 22.19
N ALA A 649 4.49 -7.84 21.76
CA ALA A 649 4.81 -8.98 22.62
C ALA A 649 6.31 -9.10 22.99
N ARG A 650 7.22 -8.50 22.20
CA ARG A 650 8.68 -8.59 22.40
C ARG A 650 9.24 -7.55 23.38
N GLU A 651 8.92 -7.73 24.65
CA GLU A 651 9.40 -6.89 25.76
C GLU A 651 10.92 -6.97 25.97
N ASP A 652 11.54 -8.08 25.57
CA ASP A 652 13.00 -8.29 25.56
C ASP A 652 13.71 -7.49 24.45
N GLU A 653 12.95 -6.79 23.61
CA GLU A 653 13.44 -6.02 22.46
C GLU A 653 14.17 -6.91 21.44
N ARG A 654 14.00 -8.22 21.44
CA ARG A 654 14.68 -9.12 20.50
C ARG A 654 13.72 -9.68 19.47
N GLY A 655 14.28 -10.48 18.55
CA GLY A 655 13.57 -11.07 17.43
C GLY A 655 13.43 -10.12 16.26
N VAL A 656 13.10 -10.70 15.11
CA VAL A 656 13.08 -9.97 13.83
C VAL A 656 11.72 -10.13 13.17
N LEU A 657 11.21 -9.04 12.60
CA LEU A 657 10.02 -9.04 11.77
C LEU A 657 10.44 -9.02 10.29
N VAL A 658 10.04 -10.05 9.55
CA VAL A 658 10.08 -10.06 8.07
C VAL A 658 8.68 -9.67 7.59
N LEU A 659 8.57 -8.62 6.78
CA LEU A 659 7.29 -7.99 6.45
C LEU A 659 7.15 -7.74 4.95
N SER A 660 6.02 -8.15 4.39
CA SER A 660 5.70 -7.87 2.99
C SER A 660 5.46 -6.38 2.76
N GLN A 661 6.06 -5.84 1.70
CA GLN A 661 5.84 -4.48 1.23
C GLN A 661 4.39 -4.18 0.81
N PHE A 662 3.57 -5.23 0.59
CA PHE A 662 2.16 -5.13 0.19
C PHE A 662 1.20 -5.12 1.40
N THR A 663 1.73 -4.94 2.60
CA THR A 663 0.94 -4.69 3.81
C THR A 663 0.89 -3.20 4.11
N GLY A 664 -0.25 -2.71 4.63
CA GLY A 664 -0.30 -1.34 5.14
C GLY A 664 0.71 -1.08 6.25
N ALA A 665 1.04 -2.08 7.08
CA ALA A 665 2.01 -1.96 8.16
C ALA A 665 3.43 -1.65 7.68
N ALA A 666 3.82 -2.08 6.47
CA ALA A 666 5.13 -1.75 5.90
C ALA A 666 5.32 -0.25 5.63
N ARG A 667 4.24 0.54 5.62
CA ARG A 667 4.30 2.00 5.52
C ARG A 667 4.67 2.69 6.83
N GLU A 668 4.52 1.99 7.96
CA GLU A 668 4.88 2.50 9.29
C GLU A 668 6.13 1.81 9.84
N LEU A 669 6.35 0.53 9.53
CA LEU A 669 7.39 -0.31 10.14
C LEU A 669 8.62 -0.45 9.23
N HIS A 670 9.38 0.63 9.05
CA HIS A 670 10.53 0.65 8.14
C HIS A 670 11.74 -0.16 8.63
N GLU A 671 11.83 -0.41 9.93
CA GLU A 671 12.91 -1.18 10.54
C GLU A 671 12.70 -2.70 10.45
N ALA A 672 11.54 -3.16 9.95
CA ALA A 672 11.34 -4.55 9.57
C ALA A 672 12.22 -4.92 8.36
N LEU A 673 12.48 -6.21 8.17
CA LEU A 673 13.06 -6.70 6.91
C LEU A 673 11.94 -6.74 5.86
N VAL A 674 11.80 -5.66 5.11
CA VAL A 674 10.77 -5.52 4.08
C VAL A 674 11.13 -6.37 2.85
N VAL A 675 10.20 -7.23 2.43
CA VAL A 675 10.37 -8.16 1.30
C VAL A 675 9.26 -8.00 0.27
N ASN A 676 9.59 -8.34 -0.97
CA ASN A 676 8.58 -8.67 -1.96
C ASN A 676 8.28 -10.17 -1.88
N PRO A 677 7.09 -10.61 -1.40
CA PRO A 677 6.77 -12.04 -1.27
C PRO A 677 6.76 -12.79 -2.61
N TYR A 678 6.68 -12.10 -3.74
CA TYR A 678 6.81 -12.72 -5.07
C TYR A 678 8.26 -13.04 -5.45
N HIS A 679 9.25 -12.47 -4.77
CA HIS A 679 10.66 -12.78 -4.94
C HIS A 679 11.09 -13.76 -3.83
N ILE A 680 11.02 -15.04 -4.15
CA ILE A 680 11.23 -16.13 -3.18
C ILE A 680 12.65 -16.12 -2.64
N GLU A 681 13.65 -15.86 -3.48
CA GLU A 681 15.06 -15.80 -3.11
C GLU A 681 15.34 -14.60 -2.18
N GLN A 682 14.76 -13.43 -2.47
CA GLN A 682 14.85 -12.28 -1.56
C GLN A 682 14.22 -12.60 -0.20
N SER A 683 13.07 -13.26 -0.21
CA SER A 683 12.37 -13.64 1.03
C SER A 683 13.16 -14.68 1.83
N ALA A 684 13.80 -15.64 1.15
CA ALA A 684 14.68 -16.63 1.74
C ALA A 684 15.93 -15.98 2.37
N GLU A 685 16.56 -15.05 1.66
CA GLU A 685 17.72 -14.30 2.15
C GLU A 685 17.36 -13.41 3.35
N ALA A 686 16.20 -12.74 3.31
CA ALA A 686 15.71 -11.96 4.44
C ALA A 686 15.42 -12.83 5.66
N LEU A 687 14.89 -14.04 5.47
CA LEU A 687 14.67 -15.00 6.55
C LEU A 687 16.00 -15.50 7.13
N TYR A 688 16.98 -15.82 6.29
CA TYR A 688 18.32 -16.19 6.74
C TYR A 688 18.99 -15.06 7.55
N ARG A 689 18.92 -13.83 7.02
CA ARG A 689 19.43 -12.63 7.72
C ARG A 689 18.72 -12.43 9.05
N ALA A 690 17.39 -12.61 9.12
CA ALA A 690 16.63 -12.49 10.35
C ALA A 690 17.13 -13.47 11.43
N LEU A 691 17.39 -14.72 11.04
CA LEU A 691 17.85 -15.78 11.93
C LEU A 691 19.30 -15.62 12.39
N THR A 692 20.14 -14.96 11.59
CA THR A 692 21.57 -14.73 11.87
C THR A 692 21.87 -13.32 12.38
N MET A 693 20.84 -12.47 12.54
CA MET A 693 21.00 -11.08 12.93
C MET A 693 21.64 -10.93 14.32
N PRO A 694 22.70 -10.11 14.48
CA PRO A 694 23.28 -9.83 15.78
C PRO A 694 22.26 -9.22 16.75
N GLU A 695 22.33 -9.59 18.03
CA GLU A 695 21.37 -9.14 19.05
C GLU A 695 21.25 -7.61 19.13
N ILE A 696 22.37 -6.89 18.98
CA ILE A 696 22.38 -5.41 19.00
C ILE A 696 21.50 -4.85 17.87
N GLU A 697 21.59 -5.40 16.66
CA GLU A 697 20.76 -4.95 15.53
C GLU A 697 19.28 -5.29 15.77
N GLN A 698 18.98 -6.46 16.33
CA GLN A 698 17.60 -6.85 16.68
C GLN A 698 16.98 -5.83 17.64
N ARG A 699 17.73 -5.42 18.68
CA ARG A 699 17.28 -4.48 19.71
C ARG A 699 17.00 -3.09 19.19
N GLU A 700 17.88 -2.55 18.36
CA GLU A 700 17.66 -1.23 17.77
C GLU A 700 16.42 -1.21 16.86
N ARG A 701 16.24 -2.22 16.01
CA ARG A 701 15.04 -2.35 15.16
C ARG A 701 13.77 -2.49 15.98
N MET A 702 13.77 -3.39 16.96
CA MET A 702 12.59 -3.68 17.76
C MET A 702 12.20 -2.48 18.64
N ARG A 703 13.17 -1.78 19.24
CA ARG A 703 12.90 -0.55 20.01
C ARG A 703 12.19 0.52 19.19
N SER A 704 12.69 0.81 17.99
CA SER A 704 12.09 1.80 17.10
C SER A 704 10.63 1.42 16.79
N MET A 705 10.40 0.20 16.33
CA MET A 705 9.06 -0.29 15.99
C MET A 705 8.12 -0.32 17.21
N ARG A 706 8.61 -0.72 18.39
CA ARG A 706 7.83 -0.73 19.63
C ARG A 706 7.40 0.67 20.04
N SER A 707 8.28 1.66 19.96
CA SER A 707 7.93 3.05 20.25
C SER A 707 6.82 3.54 19.34
N LEU A 708 6.94 3.26 18.03
CA LEU A 708 5.92 3.63 17.06
C LEU A 708 4.58 2.94 17.37
N VAL A 709 4.54 1.63 17.55
CA VAL A 709 3.27 0.92 17.81
C VAL A 709 2.63 1.36 19.12
N LYS A 710 3.42 1.73 20.13
CA LYS A 710 2.95 2.26 21.42
C LYS A 710 2.26 3.62 21.26
N ASP A 711 2.89 4.53 20.53
CA ASP A 711 2.39 5.90 20.34
C ASP A 711 1.24 5.97 19.31
N PHE A 712 1.34 5.15 18.26
CA PHE A 712 0.35 5.00 17.19
C PHE A 712 -0.54 3.78 17.42
N ASN A 713 -1.20 3.74 18.56
CA ASN A 713 -2.08 2.65 18.99
C ASN A 713 -3.54 2.84 18.53
N VAL A 714 -4.39 1.85 18.83
CA VAL A 714 -5.80 1.85 18.40
C VAL A 714 -6.64 2.99 18.97
N TYR A 715 -6.29 3.50 20.15
CA TYR A 715 -6.98 4.65 20.74
C TYR A 715 -6.67 5.93 19.98
N ARG A 716 -5.44 6.08 19.46
CA ARG A 716 -5.10 7.17 18.53
C ARG A 716 -5.90 7.06 17.23
N TRP A 717 -5.99 5.86 16.66
CA TRP A 717 -6.77 5.61 15.44
C TRP A 717 -8.23 6.06 15.60
N ALA A 718 -8.92 5.58 16.64
CA ALA A 718 -10.31 5.97 16.91
C ALA A 718 -10.43 7.46 17.27
N GLY A 719 -9.55 7.95 18.16
CA GLY A 719 -9.56 9.33 18.63
C GLY A 719 -9.40 10.35 17.50
N ARG A 720 -8.54 10.07 16.52
CA ARG A 720 -8.37 10.95 15.35
C ARG A 720 -9.65 11.04 14.51
N MET A 721 -10.28 9.91 14.19
CA MET A 721 -11.53 9.92 13.42
C MET A 721 -12.64 10.68 14.15
N LEU A 722 -12.76 10.48 15.47
CA LEU A 722 -13.77 11.13 16.29
C LEU A 722 -13.53 12.64 16.44
N LEU A 723 -12.26 13.07 16.55
CA LEU A 723 -11.90 14.49 16.56
C LEU A 723 -12.20 15.15 15.21
N ASP A 724 -11.89 14.50 14.10
CA ASP A 724 -12.20 15.03 12.77
C ASP A 724 -13.72 15.10 12.54
N ALA A 725 -14.47 14.10 13.02
CA ALA A 725 -15.93 14.11 13.02
C ALA A 725 -16.52 15.28 13.84
N ALA A 726 -16.02 15.50 15.06
CA ALA A 726 -16.45 16.62 15.91
C ALA A 726 -16.19 17.98 15.21
N ARG A 727 -15.02 18.14 14.57
CA ARG A 727 -14.67 19.35 13.80
C ARG A 727 -15.63 19.59 12.63
N LEU A 728 -15.95 18.55 11.85
CA LEU A 728 -16.90 18.66 10.74
C LEU A 728 -18.29 19.09 11.22
N ARG A 729 -18.78 18.50 12.32
CA ARG A 729 -20.07 18.86 12.91
C ARG A 729 -20.08 20.30 13.45
N GLN A 730 -19.00 20.75 14.08
CA GLN A 730 -18.86 22.14 14.51
C GLN A 730 -18.91 23.10 13.31
N ARG A 731 -18.21 22.77 12.22
CA ARG A 731 -18.21 23.55 10.98
C ARG A 731 -19.61 23.63 10.37
N GLU A 732 -20.33 22.52 10.30
CA GLU A 732 -21.71 22.49 9.77
C GLU A 732 -22.67 23.33 10.62
N ARG A 733 -22.57 23.24 11.95
CA ARG A 733 -23.36 24.07 12.89
C ARG A 733 -23.08 25.56 12.69
N ILE A 734 -21.81 25.95 12.52
CA ILE A 734 -21.41 27.35 12.26
C ILE A 734 -21.97 27.82 10.92
N MET A 735 -21.80 27.04 9.85
CA MET A 735 -22.30 27.40 8.51
C MET A 735 -23.82 27.53 8.49
N THR A 736 -24.55 26.65 9.18
CA THR A 736 -26.00 26.73 9.33
C THR A 736 -26.43 27.99 10.07
N LYS A 737 -25.73 28.37 11.15
CA LYS A 737 -25.96 29.62 11.88
C LYS A 737 -25.69 30.86 11.01
N ILE A 738 -24.61 30.86 10.23
CA ILE A 738 -24.30 31.97 9.31
C ILE A 738 -25.41 32.10 8.27
N HIS A 739 -25.84 30.98 7.68
CA HIS A 739 -26.89 30.98 6.65
C HIS A 739 -28.27 31.38 7.19
N SER A 740 -28.58 31.05 8.45
CA SER A 740 -29.82 31.50 9.09
C SER A 740 -29.80 33.01 9.33
N HIS A 741 -28.70 33.57 9.84
CA HIS A 741 -28.56 35.01 10.10
C HIS A 741 -28.55 35.85 8.82
N SER A 742 -27.89 35.36 7.75
CA SER A 742 -27.90 36.06 6.46
C SER A 742 -29.29 36.09 5.83
N ARG A 743 -30.07 35.00 5.93
CA ARG A 743 -31.48 34.94 5.49
C ARG A 743 -32.41 35.82 6.33
N THR A 744 -32.21 35.93 7.66
CA THR A 744 -33.01 36.82 8.51
C THR A 744 -32.73 38.30 8.20
N SER A 745 -31.50 38.65 7.82
CA SER A 745 -31.15 40.00 7.39
C SER A 745 -31.85 40.42 6.10
N LEU A 746 -32.08 39.48 5.17
CA LEU A 746 -32.80 39.71 3.92
C LEU A 746 -34.32 39.83 4.12
N ARG A 747 -34.91 39.13 5.11
CA ARG A 747 -36.34 39.23 5.43
C ARG A 747 -36.75 40.52 6.17
N ARG A 748 -35.81 41.27 6.75
CA ARG A 748 -36.08 42.58 7.40
C ARG A 748 -36.02 43.77 6.43
N VAL A 749 -35.83 43.53 5.13
CA VAL A 749 -35.74 44.57 4.08
C VAL A 749 -36.89 44.44 3.06
N VAL A 750 -38.07 43.99 3.51
CA VAL A 750 -39.32 44.07 2.73
C VAL A 750 -40.32 44.93 3.48
#